data_AF-A0A352MWH4-F1
#
_entry.id   AF-A0A352MWH4-F1
#
_cell.length_a   1.000
_cell.length_b   1.000
_cell.length_c   1.000
_cell.angle_alpha   90.00
_cell.angle_beta   90.00
_cell.angle_gamma   90.00
#
_symmetry.space_group_name_H-M   'P 1'
#
loop_
_entity.id
_entity.type
_entity.pdbx_description
1 polymer ?
#
loop_
_entity_poly.entity_id
_entity_poly.type
_entity_poly.pdbx_seq_one_letter_code
_entity_poly.pdbx_strand_id
1 'polypeptide(L)'
;MKEKIFKKVICVLIIICMLAMIFVPNFVKSATVVVSNMNNTGHGIGNTSIFTVQINGYSNLYCVRGGASLRTGMQLNDGGLNLYTTTGAVVTNSSSMQWLLDNMYLTEGTDANTKKAMRQNLINIIKKYNTYKDSNGNSLLNKKLKGNGINDAWIINAVDDVINDKLTLYAVQQYAIWNHVKNTNGSYYNTMQNSDGSYNAIPGAKASQVHYTALYITLNELAAEAQRNGYKSPNNLGRGFDVKIEKQSNTKATILSDGKSVLAGPYKLTNNHGLINKSFSATINSDKADKIEIVNTQGKGISVSESGNDFYVKVTYNKGFAKGIEYKIGINVGLQGYRTFATLLDTPNGYNQPLATIRKELVNTNTKTEVSVKEELKGDYSLVLEKIANGGEKISGVTFKVKEGTGDIKLYGPTDSKGEVTIVNNKAIEKEGIDEYTITEIEVGNNKLVKVKDEIKLYITKANVNGKYVPSKVSFEKDKEVKEKVVKLEDGTNSTVKTTIYENIVKVIIPNKPVEEPKEFDMALRKYISEVKRDGKTVEIDDRTPVINAASASEYLSNKTAGYYHKKKAITVKPGDTIIYTLRVYNEGYIVGYAKEITDYLPAGLEYIENSQINKDNKWTITKNADGVLAVKTDKLKSELIPPANGGEGVLSYYAELQSGKDIKEPSFSKAVQIECKVKEDIQDSKLLVNVAEITNYGYNDEQGNYIESNKDGVDIDSEQNNVFKKKDNIKNIDEYYENNVKPQDKENKNDYKGIQDDDDFERILVQPNITPPGEPEIQI
;
A
#
# COMPACT_ATOMS: atom_id res chain seq x y z
N MET A 1 -43.19 -28.78 15.71
CA MET A 1 -42.60 -28.30 16.99
C MET A 1 -42.74 -29.32 18.14
N LYS A 2 -43.87 -30.05 18.25
CA LYS A 2 -44.08 -31.10 19.26
C LYS A 2 -43.13 -32.31 19.18
N GLU A 3 -42.70 -32.71 17.98
CA GLU A 3 -41.82 -33.87 17.78
C GLU A 3 -40.36 -33.67 18.27
N LYS A 4 -39.83 -32.44 18.13
CA LYS A 4 -38.49 -32.09 18.64
C LYS A 4 -38.46 -32.00 20.17
N ILE A 5 -39.58 -31.63 20.79
CA ILE A 5 -39.74 -31.60 22.25
C ILE A 5 -39.87 -33.03 22.79
N PHE A 6 -40.64 -33.89 22.11
CA PHE A 6 -40.80 -35.29 22.49
C PHE A 6 -39.49 -36.09 22.41
N LYS A 7 -38.67 -35.89 21.36
CA LYS A 7 -37.33 -36.50 21.25
C LYS A 7 -36.34 -35.97 22.30
N LYS A 8 -36.42 -34.69 22.68
CA LYS A 8 -35.59 -34.13 23.76
C LYS A 8 -35.98 -34.68 25.13
N VAL A 9 -37.27 -34.85 25.40
CA VAL A 9 -37.75 -35.42 26.67
C VAL A 9 -37.38 -36.91 26.78
N ILE A 10 -37.46 -37.68 25.69
CA ILE A 10 -37.02 -39.08 25.67
C ILE A 10 -35.49 -39.19 25.84
N CYS A 11 -34.70 -38.34 25.18
CA CYS A 11 -33.24 -38.35 25.40
C CYS A 11 -32.86 -37.94 26.82
N VAL A 12 -33.56 -36.97 27.43
CA VAL A 12 -33.32 -36.57 28.82
C VAL A 12 -33.76 -37.67 29.80
N LEU A 13 -34.87 -38.38 29.53
CA LEU A 13 -35.28 -39.54 30.34
C LEU A 13 -34.30 -40.71 30.21
N ILE A 14 -33.77 -40.98 29.01
CA ILE A 14 -32.73 -42.01 28.79
C ILE A 14 -31.43 -41.62 29.50
N ILE A 15 -31.05 -40.34 29.47
CA ILE A 15 -29.88 -39.84 30.20
C ILE A 15 -30.10 -39.89 31.72
N ILE A 16 -31.31 -39.60 32.22
CA ILE A 16 -31.67 -39.72 33.65
C ILE A 16 -31.75 -41.19 34.08
N CYS A 17 -32.24 -42.11 33.25
CA CYS A 17 -32.22 -43.55 33.51
C CYS A 17 -30.79 -44.13 33.43
N MET A 18 -29.95 -43.62 32.53
CA MET A 18 -28.51 -43.97 32.48
C MET A 18 -27.75 -43.39 33.68
N LEU A 19 -28.11 -42.19 34.16
CA LEU A 19 -27.54 -41.59 35.38
C LEU A 19 -28.09 -42.24 36.66
N ALA A 20 -29.32 -42.73 36.66
CA ALA A 20 -29.89 -43.50 37.78
C ALA A 20 -29.31 -44.93 37.85
N MET A 21 -28.85 -45.51 36.74
CA MET A 21 -28.00 -46.71 36.76
C MET A 21 -26.56 -46.43 37.23
N ILE A 22 -26.12 -45.17 37.26
CA ILE A 22 -24.83 -44.75 37.83
C ILE A 22 -24.91 -44.53 39.36
N PHE A 23 -26.12 -44.48 39.94
CA PHE A 23 -26.33 -44.25 41.39
C PHE A 23 -27.27 -45.26 42.07
N VAL A 24 -27.29 -46.50 41.60
CA VAL A 24 -27.44 -47.62 42.54
C VAL A 24 -26.03 -48.09 42.84
N PRO A 25 -25.53 -48.03 44.09
CA PRO A 25 -24.37 -48.82 44.44
C PRO A 25 -24.80 -50.27 44.27
N ASN A 26 -24.55 -50.84 43.10
CA ASN A 26 -24.40 -52.27 42.97
C ASN A 26 -23.28 -52.61 43.95
N PHE A 27 -23.65 -53.04 45.15
CA PHE A 27 -22.80 -53.87 45.98
C PHE A 27 -22.53 -55.12 45.15
N VAL A 28 -21.56 -55.03 44.25
CA VAL A 28 -20.88 -56.21 43.71
C VAL A 28 -20.30 -56.84 44.97
N LYS A 29 -20.92 -57.93 45.44
CA LYS A 29 -20.31 -58.80 46.46
C LYS A 29 -18.87 -59.02 45.99
N SER A 30 -17.89 -58.60 46.78
CA SER A 30 -16.48 -58.89 46.54
C SER A 30 -16.36 -60.36 46.15
N ALA A 31 -15.77 -60.65 45.00
CA ALA A 31 -15.59 -62.04 44.59
C ALA A 31 -14.62 -62.69 45.59
N THR A 32 -15.08 -63.73 46.27
CA THR A 32 -14.20 -64.52 47.13
C THR A 32 -13.39 -65.46 46.25
N VAL A 33 -12.07 -65.37 46.33
CA VAL A 33 -11.13 -66.23 45.60
C VAL A 33 -10.42 -67.14 46.56
N VAL A 34 -10.04 -68.34 46.11
CA VAL A 34 -9.46 -69.39 46.96
C VAL A 34 -8.05 -69.70 46.50
N VAL A 35 -7.11 -69.74 47.45
CA VAL A 35 -5.75 -70.27 47.24
C VAL A 35 -5.85 -71.76 46.92
N SER A 36 -5.71 -72.11 45.64
CA SER A 36 -5.84 -73.50 45.18
C SER A 36 -4.57 -74.31 45.43
N ASN A 37 -3.41 -73.67 45.40
CA ASN A 37 -2.13 -74.31 45.71
C ASN A 37 -1.09 -73.29 46.18
N MET A 38 -0.07 -73.77 46.91
CA MET A 38 1.06 -72.98 47.37
C MET A 38 2.31 -73.85 47.42
N ASN A 39 3.40 -73.39 46.79
CA ASN A 39 4.66 -74.12 46.74
C ASN A 39 5.82 -73.25 47.24
N ASN A 40 6.62 -73.79 48.17
CA ASN A 40 7.86 -73.15 48.60
C ASN A 40 8.86 -73.19 47.44
N THR A 41 9.43 -72.04 47.06
CA THR A 41 10.38 -71.95 45.96
C THR A 41 11.77 -72.44 46.35
N GLY A 42 12.08 -72.55 47.64
CA GLY A 42 13.43 -72.81 48.14
C GLY A 42 14.38 -71.61 48.07
N HIS A 43 13.91 -70.43 47.65
CA HIS A 43 14.74 -69.21 47.47
C HIS A 43 14.70 -68.27 48.70
N GLY A 44 14.32 -68.80 49.87
CA GLY A 44 14.28 -68.07 51.14
C GLY A 44 15.66 -67.79 51.71
N ILE A 45 15.87 -66.61 52.30
CA ILE A 45 17.13 -66.20 52.93
C ILE A 45 16.91 -66.04 54.44
N GLY A 46 17.80 -66.61 55.25
CA GLY A 46 17.67 -66.59 56.71
C GLY A 46 16.35 -67.20 57.16
N ASN A 47 15.56 -66.45 57.93
CA ASN A 47 14.26 -66.91 58.44
C ASN A 47 13.08 -66.63 57.47
N THR A 48 13.35 -66.18 56.25
CA THR A 48 12.30 -65.92 55.25
C THR A 48 12.03 -67.13 54.38
N SER A 49 10.81 -67.26 53.86
CA SER A 49 10.44 -68.29 52.89
C SER A 49 9.63 -67.64 51.78
N ILE A 50 9.97 -67.96 50.53
CA ILE A 50 9.29 -67.42 49.35
C ILE A 50 8.38 -68.50 48.77
N PHE A 51 7.12 -68.15 48.58
CA PHE A 51 6.12 -69.05 48.04
C PHE A 51 5.61 -68.54 46.69
N THR A 52 5.40 -69.48 45.78
CA THR A 52 4.52 -69.27 44.62
C THR A 52 3.13 -69.73 44.99
N VAL A 53 2.12 -68.98 44.55
CA VAL A 53 0.72 -69.20 44.91
C VAL A 53 -0.08 -69.38 43.63
N GLN A 54 -1.02 -70.31 43.64
CA GLN A 54 -1.97 -70.52 42.55
C GLN A 54 -3.38 -70.17 43.03
N ILE A 55 -4.07 -69.37 42.23
CA ILE A 55 -5.49 -69.04 42.36
C ILE A 55 -6.08 -69.12 40.95
N ASN A 56 -7.19 -69.84 40.79
CA ASN A 56 -7.80 -70.05 39.48
C ASN A 56 -8.20 -68.71 38.84
N GLY A 57 -7.72 -68.45 37.62
CA GLY A 57 -7.99 -67.22 36.88
C GLY A 57 -7.04 -66.05 37.20
N TYR A 58 -6.10 -66.21 38.13
CA TYR A 58 -5.11 -65.19 38.50
C TYR A 58 -3.70 -65.66 38.16
N SER A 59 -2.80 -64.72 37.86
CA SER A 59 -1.40 -64.99 37.51
C SER A 59 -0.50 -63.90 38.06
N ASN A 60 0.81 -64.18 38.13
CA ASN A 60 1.81 -63.28 38.71
C ASN A 60 1.39 -62.77 40.11
N LEU A 61 1.15 -63.73 41.01
CA LEU A 61 0.74 -63.48 42.39
C LEU A 61 1.96 -63.25 43.27
N TYR A 62 1.99 -62.14 44.02
CA TYR A 62 3.06 -61.79 44.96
C TYR A 62 2.53 -61.59 46.37
N CYS A 63 3.31 -61.97 47.38
CA CYS A 63 2.99 -61.72 48.78
C CYS A 63 3.24 -60.25 49.13
N VAL A 64 2.22 -59.52 49.58
CA VAL A 64 2.33 -58.06 49.83
C VAL A 64 2.78 -57.72 51.25
N ARG A 65 2.88 -58.70 52.16
CA ARG A 65 3.26 -58.49 53.56
C ARG A 65 4.03 -59.69 54.09
N GLY A 66 5.32 -59.55 54.38
CA GLY A 66 6.13 -60.64 54.94
C GLY A 66 5.72 -61.02 56.37
N GLY A 67 5.85 -62.31 56.69
CA GLY A 67 5.61 -62.88 58.03
C GLY A 67 4.15 -63.10 58.39
N ALA A 68 3.22 -62.97 57.45
CA ALA A 68 1.81 -63.27 57.62
C ALA A 68 1.49 -64.72 57.18
N SER A 69 0.40 -65.30 57.70
CA SER A 69 0.05 -66.69 57.37
C SER A 69 -0.64 -66.80 56.01
N LEU A 70 -0.26 -67.80 55.21
CA LEU A 70 -0.91 -68.21 53.97
C LEU A 70 -1.03 -69.73 53.95
N ARG A 71 -2.14 -70.28 53.45
CA ARG A 71 -2.33 -71.73 53.31
C ARG A 71 -3.27 -72.06 52.15
N THR A 72 -3.13 -73.26 51.58
CA THR A 72 -4.10 -73.82 50.63
C THR A 72 -5.50 -73.82 51.23
N GLY A 73 -6.50 -73.46 50.44
CA GLY A 73 -7.90 -73.30 50.86
C GLY A 73 -8.23 -71.95 51.52
N MET A 74 -7.24 -71.06 51.75
CA MET A 74 -7.50 -69.73 52.28
C MET A 74 -8.35 -68.90 51.29
N GLN A 75 -9.39 -68.26 51.81
CA GLN A 75 -10.24 -67.32 51.08
C GLN A 75 -9.69 -65.90 51.16
N LEU A 76 -9.65 -65.23 50.01
CA LEU A 76 -9.25 -63.84 49.86
C LEU A 76 -10.40 -63.07 49.18
N ASN A 77 -10.48 -61.76 49.43
CA ASN A 77 -11.48 -60.90 48.83
C ASN A 77 -10.87 -60.13 47.66
N ASP A 78 -11.42 -60.32 46.46
CA ASP A 78 -11.20 -59.41 45.34
C ASP A 78 -12.26 -58.30 45.40
N GLY A 79 -11.90 -57.23 46.11
CA GLY A 79 -12.70 -56.01 46.19
C GLY A 79 -12.42 -55.01 45.06
N GLY A 80 -11.63 -55.37 44.04
CA GLY A 80 -11.18 -54.44 43.03
C GLY A 80 -10.20 -53.36 43.55
N LEU A 81 -9.59 -53.60 44.71
CA LEU A 81 -8.66 -52.66 45.33
C LEU A 81 -7.38 -52.52 44.48
N ASN A 82 -7.11 -51.31 44.01
CA ASN A 82 -5.94 -51.03 43.19
C ASN A 82 -4.71 -50.75 44.08
N LEU A 83 -3.63 -51.51 43.87
CA LEU A 83 -2.40 -51.36 44.64
C LEU A 83 -1.68 -50.02 44.37
N TYR A 84 -1.96 -49.37 43.23
CA TYR A 84 -1.47 -48.02 42.93
C TYR A 84 -2.08 -46.93 43.83
N THR A 85 -3.29 -47.14 44.37
CA THR A 85 -3.99 -46.20 45.27
C THR A 85 -4.00 -46.65 46.73
N THR A 86 -3.58 -47.89 47.01
CA THR A 86 -3.63 -48.44 48.36
C THR A 86 -2.51 -47.84 49.22
N THR A 87 -2.90 -47.09 50.26
CA THR A 87 -1.98 -46.52 51.25
C THR A 87 -2.48 -46.84 52.66
N GLY A 88 -1.60 -47.15 53.61
CA GLY A 88 -2.01 -47.34 55.01
C GLY A 88 -1.61 -48.70 55.56
N ALA A 89 -2.56 -49.58 55.88
CA ALA A 89 -2.29 -50.81 56.64
C ALA A 89 -1.34 -51.78 55.92
N VAL A 90 -1.38 -51.85 54.59
CA VAL A 90 -0.61 -52.84 53.80
C VAL A 90 0.67 -52.23 53.19
N VAL A 91 0.60 -51.05 52.58
CA VAL A 91 1.73 -50.39 51.90
C VAL A 91 2.27 -49.24 52.75
N THR A 92 3.59 -49.23 53.03
CA THR A 92 4.28 -48.14 53.75
C THR A 92 4.57 -46.97 52.83
N ASN A 93 5.15 -47.27 51.66
CA ASN A 93 5.67 -46.28 50.71
C ASN A 93 4.90 -46.36 49.39
N SER A 94 3.84 -45.56 49.26
CA SER A 94 2.96 -45.60 48.08
C SER A 94 3.73 -45.36 46.78
N SER A 95 4.64 -44.39 46.75
CA SER A 95 5.37 -44.03 45.54
C SER A 95 6.44 -45.07 45.17
N SER A 96 7.12 -45.68 46.15
CA SER A 96 8.03 -46.81 45.91
C SER A 96 7.28 -48.00 45.29
N MET A 97 6.13 -48.35 45.87
CA MET A 97 5.33 -49.47 45.41
C MET A 97 4.81 -49.24 43.98
N GLN A 98 4.24 -48.06 43.71
CA GLN A 98 3.80 -47.66 42.38
C GLN A 98 4.93 -47.80 41.35
N TRP A 99 6.14 -47.33 41.68
CA TRP A 99 7.30 -47.43 40.80
C TRP A 99 7.73 -48.88 40.57
N LEU A 100 7.76 -49.72 41.60
CA LEU A 100 8.09 -51.14 41.46
C LEU A 100 7.12 -51.85 40.52
N LEU A 101 5.81 -51.66 40.71
CA LEU A 101 4.80 -52.29 39.86
C LEU A 101 4.98 -51.93 38.37
N ASP A 102 5.31 -50.67 38.09
CA ASP A 102 5.56 -50.21 36.72
C ASP A 102 6.82 -50.83 36.09
N ASN A 103 7.83 -51.15 36.91
CA ASN A 103 9.15 -51.55 36.46
C ASN A 103 9.48 -53.05 36.60
N MET A 104 8.63 -53.82 37.28
CA MET A 104 8.76 -55.28 37.38
C MET A 104 8.56 -56.00 36.03
N TYR A 105 9.16 -57.18 35.91
CA TYR A 105 9.01 -58.10 34.80
C TYR A 105 8.11 -59.28 35.18
N LEU A 106 7.10 -59.52 34.35
CA LEU A 106 6.13 -60.61 34.51
C LEU A 106 6.42 -61.76 33.54
N THR A 107 6.46 -62.99 34.04
CA THR A 107 6.81 -64.16 33.23
C THR A 107 5.57 -64.89 32.68
N GLU A 108 4.47 -64.87 33.44
CA GLU A 108 3.21 -65.56 33.13
C GLU A 108 2.17 -64.61 32.52
N GLY A 109 1.27 -65.15 31.69
CA GLY A 109 0.11 -64.40 31.17
C GLY A 109 0.43 -63.16 30.32
N THR A 110 1.68 -62.99 29.88
CA THR A 110 2.15 -61.77 29.19
C THR A 110 2.65 -62.08 27.77
N ASP A 111 2.23 -61.28 26.79
CA ASP A 111 2.58 -61.44 25.37
C ASP A 111 4.04 -61.09 25.05
N ALA A 112 4.53 -61.55 23.89
CA ALA A 112 5.93 -61.41 23.48
C ALA A 112 6.38 -59.95 23.31
N ASN A 113 5.51 -59.06 22.82
CA ASN A 113 5.86 -57.65 22.61
C ASN A 113 5.95 -56.92 23.95
N THR A 114 5.02 -57.19 24.87
CA THR A 114 5.07 -56.67 26.25
C THR A 114 6.31 -57.19 26.98
N LYS A 115 6.67 -58.47 26.84
CA LYS A 115 7.93 -59.03 27.38
C LYS A 115 9.17 -58.34 26.85
N LYS A 116 9.22 -58.05 25.55
CA LYS A 116 10.32 -57.29 24.94
C LYS A 116 10.42 -55.87 25.53
N ALA A 117 9.29 -55.19 25.70
CA ALA A 117 9.24 -53.86 26.29
C ALA A 117 9.67 -53.86 27.78
N MET A 118 9.19 -54.81 28.59
CA MET A 118 9.60 -54.95 29.99
C MET A 118 11.09 -55.28 30.13
N ARG A 119 11.63 -56.18 29.29
CA ARG A 119 13.06 -56.50 29.26
C ARG A 119 13.88 -55.24 28.98
N GLN A 120 13.48 -54.47 27.97
CA GLN A 120 14.15 -53.22 27.65
C GLN A 120 14.03 -52.20 28.79
N ASN A 121 12.88 -52.17 29.49
CA ASN A 121 12.70 -51.33 30.67
C ASN A 121 13.69 -51.71 31.79
N LEU A 122 13.86 -53.02 32.09
CA LEU A 122 14.83 -53.48 33.08
C LEU A 122 16.28 -53.06 32.72
N ILE A 123 16.65 -53.18 31.44
CA ILE A 123 17.95 -52.70 30.95
C ILE A 123 18.09 -51.19 31.19
N ASN A 124 17.05 -50.42 30.86
CA ASN A 124 17.07 -48.96 30.97
C ASN A 124 17.17 -48.49 32.43
N ILE A 125 16.47 -49.14 33.38
CA ILE A 125 16.55 -48.74 34.79
C ILE A 125 17.90 -49.12 35.42
N ILE A 126 18.50 -50.25 35.06
CA ILE A 126 19.85 -50.61 35.52
C ILE A 126 20.87 -49.63 34.93
N LYS A 127 20.76 -49.30 33.64
CA LYS A 127 21.56 -48.23 33.01
C LYS A 127 21.41 -46.91 33.75
N LYS A 128 20.17 -46.49 34.04
CA LYS A 128 19.87 -45.26 34.78
C LYS A 128 20.62 -45.25 36.12
N TYR A 129 20.45 -46.30 36.93
CA TYR A 129 21.13 -46.36 38.23
C TYR A 129 22.66 -46.44 38.10
N ASN A 130 23.19 -47.09 37.07
CA ASN A 130 24.63 -47.12 36.78
C ASN A 130 25.22 -45.75 36.41
N THR A 131 24.40 -44.79 35.97
CA THR A 131 24.86 -43.41 35.76
C THR A 131 25.08 -42.64 37.05
N TYR A 132 24.48 -43.08 38.16
CA TYR A 132 24.59 -42.37 39.43
C TYR A 132 25.98 -42.52 40.00
N LYS A 133 26.56 -41.41 40.44
CA LYS A 133 27.95 -41.35 40.91
C LYS A 133 28.02 -41.12 42.41
N ASP A 134 29.02 -41.70 43.05
CA ASP A 134 29.42 -41.27 44.38
C ASP A 134 30.22 -39.96 44.33
N SER A 135 30.61 -39.46 45.49
CA SER A 135 31.42 -38.23 45.64
C SER A 135 32.72 -38.23 44.84
N ASN A 136 33.20 -39.42 44.44
CA ASN A 136 34.47 -39.61 43.73
C ASN A 136 34.24 -39.89 42.23
N GLY A 137 33.01 -39.73 41.71
CA GLY A 137 32.68 -39.95 40.31
C GLY A 137 32.52 -41.43 39.89
N ASN A 138 32.56 -42.38 40.84
CA ASN A 138 32.42 -43.81 40.55
C ASN A 138 30.94 -44.20 40.49
N SER A 139 30.59 -45.15 39.61
CA SER A 139 29.22 -45.70 39.56
C SER A 139 28.83 -46.30 40.91
N LEU A 140 27.70 -45.86 41.48
CA LEU A 140 27.16 -46.39 42.73
C LEU A 140 26.85 -47.88 42.64
N LEU A 141 26.32 -48.31 41.49
CA LEU A 141 26.05 -49.73 41.24
C LEU A 141 27.36 -50.53 41.25
N ASN A 142 28.39 -50.02 40.57
CA ASN A 142 29.69 -50.70 40.50
C ASN A 142 30.32 -50.84 41.88
N LYS A 143 30.24 -49.78 42.70
CA LYS A 143 30.72 -49.78 44.09
C LYS A 143 29.99 -50.80 44.96
N LYS A 144 28.65 -50.83 44.90
CA LYS A 144 27.82 -51.77 45.69
C LYS A 144 28.06 -53.22 45.32
N LEU A 145 28.35 -53.50 44.05
CA LEU A 145 28.68 -54.85 43.57
C LEU A 145 30.14 -55.25 43.76
N LYS A 146 31.01 -54.31 44.19
CA LYS A 146 32.48 -54.50 44.22
C LYS A 146 33.04 -55.00 42.88
N GLY A 147 32.41 -54.58 41.77
CA GLY A 147 32.75 -55.00 40.42
C GLY A 147 33.69 -54.02 39.70
N ASN A 148 34.26 -54.45 38.58
CA ASN A 148 34.94 -53.59 37.62
C ASN A 148 34.20 -53.65 36.28
N GLY A 149 33.85 -52.49 35.69
CA GLY A 149 33.48 -52.41 34.27
C GLY A 149 32.03 -52.76 33.90
N ILE A 150 31.03 -52.25 34.64
CA ILE A 150 29.61 -52.36 34.25
C ILE A 150 29.32 -51.47 33.02
N ASN A 151 29.33 -52.09 31.84
CA ASN A 151 28.99 -51.47 30.56
C ASN A 151 27.63 -51.97 30.03
N ASP A 152 27.21 -51.44 28.88
CA ASP A 152 25.91 -51.78 28.27
C ASP A 152 25.74 -53.26 27.98
N ALA A 153 26.79 -53.93 27.49
CA ALA A 153 26.74 -55.37 27.19
C ALA A 153 26.59 -56.20 28.47
N TRP A 154 27.31 -55.83 29.53
CA TRP A 154 27.18 -56.45 30.84
C TRP A 154 25.76 -56.32 31.39
N ILE A 155 25.15 -55.13 31.30
CA ILE A 155 23.79 -54.89 31.79
C ILE A 155 22.77 -55.74 31.02
N ILE A 156 22.91 -55.83 29.69
CA ILE A 156 22.03 -56.66 28.86
C ILE A 156 22.13 -58.13 29.30
N ASN A 157 23.34 -58.65 29.46
CA ASN A 157 23.56 -60.03 29.91
C ASN A 157 23.01 -60.28 31.32
N ALA A 158 23.19 -59.33 32.24
CA ALA A 158 22.67 -59.44 33.60
C ALA A 158 21.14 -59.53 33.64
N VAL A 159 20.46 -58.73 32.82
CA VAL A 159 18.99 -58.79 32.72
C VAL A 159 18.53 -60.12 32.10
N ASP A 160 19.19 -60.58 31.05
CA ASP A 160 18.85 -61.85 30.39
C ASP A 160 19.05 -63.05 31.30
N ASP A 161 20.17 -63.09 32.03
CA ASP A 161 20.48 -64.15 32.98
C ASP A 161 19.38 -64.28 34.05
N VAL A 162 18.95 -63.14 34.62
CA VAL A 162 17.90 -63.13 35.65
C VAL A 162 16.53 -63.46 35.07
N ILE A 163 16.17 -62.96 33.87
CA ILE A 163 14.87 -63.27 33.24
C ILE A 163 14.75 -64.77 32.89
N ASN A 164 15.85 -65.40 32.47
CA ASN A 164 15.88 -66.82 32.13
C ASN A 164 15.70 -67.73 33.36
N ASP A 165 16.02 -67.24 34.56
CA ASP A 165 15.76 -67.91 35.82
C ASP A 165 14.52 -67.34 36.54
N LYS A 166 13.35 -67.80 36.12
CA LYS A 166 12.04 -67.28 36.57
C LYS A 166 11.86 -67.27 38.09
N LEU A 167 12.35 -68.29 38.80
CA LEU A 167 12.19 -68.39 40.25
C LEU A 167 13.10 -67.40 40.99
N THR A 168 14.33 -67.22 40.51
CA THR A 168 15.23 -66.18 41.03
C THR A 168 14.70 -64.78 40.74
N LEU A 169 14.21 -64.51 39.52
CA LEU A 169 13.56 -63.23 39.20
C LEU A 169 12.35 -62.96 40.12
N TYR A 170 11.51 -63.97 40.33
CA TYR A 170 10.36 -63.87 41.24
C TYR A 170 10.83 -63.56 42.66
N ALA A 171 11.86 -64.25 43.17
CA ALA A 171 12.41 -64.03 44.49
C ALA A 171 12.99 -62.63 44.67
N VAL A 172 13.80 -62.14 43.70
CA VAL A 172 14.37 -60.78 43.71
C VAL A 172 13.28 -59.72 43.82
N GLN A 173 12.24 -59.83 42.99
CA GLN A 173 11.13 -58.88 43.00
C GLN A 173 10.30 -58.98 44.28
N GLN A 174 10.14 -60.19 44.84
CA GLN A 174 9.46 -60.41 46.12
C GLN A 174 10.19 -59.74 47.29
N TYR A 175 11.53 -59.86 47.36
CA TYR A 175 12.32 -59.15 48.36
C TYR A 175 12.27 -57.62 48.16
N ALA A 176 12.28 -57.14 46.92
CA ALA A 176 12.12 -55.71 46.66
C ALA A 176 10.75 -55.17 47.13
N ILE A 177 9.66 -55.93 46.93
CA ILE A 177 8.33 -55.59 47.46
C ILE A 177 8.36 -55.50 48.99
N TRP A 178 8.96 -56.49 49.67
CA TRP A 178 8.98 -56.54 51.13
C TRP A 178 9.72 -55.37 51.80
N ASN A 179 10.62 -54.69 51.09
CA ASN A 179 11.27 -53.47 51.60
C ASN A 179 10.35 -52.25 51.66
N HIS A 180 9.19 -52.28 50.99
CA HIS A 180 8.33 -51.11 50.80
C HIS A 180 6.85 -51.34 51.20
N VAL A 181 6.61 -52.36 52.04
CA VAL A 181 5.31 -52.73 52.61
C VAL A 181 5.38 -52.83 54.13
N LYS A 182 4.23 -52.89 54.80
CA LYS A 182 4.15 -53.13 56.25
C LYS A 182 4.22 -54.62 56.54
N ASN A 183 5.42 -55.13 56.79
CA ASN A 183 5.64 -56.51 57.23
C ASN A 183 5.17 -56.73 58.68
N THR A 184 4.77 -57.96 59.03
CA THR A 184 4.43 -58.32 60.42
C THR A 184 5.67 -58.53 61.29
N ASN A 185 6.84 -58.74 60.66
CA ASN A 185 8.10 -59.00 61.32
C ASN A 185 9.24 -58.20 60.65
N GLY A 186 10.16 -57.66 61.45
CA GLY A 186 11.29 -56.86 60.98
C GLY A 186 12.29 -57.62 60.10
N SER A 187 12.37 -58.94 60.21
CA SER A 187 13.29 -59.80 59.44
C SER A 187 13.07 -59.80 57.91
N TYR A 188 11.93 -59.29 57.46
CA TYR A 188 11.57 -59.19 56.03
C TYR A 188 12.05 -57.91 55.36
N TYR A 189 12.56 -56.94 56.13
CA TYR A 189 13.19 -55.75 55.57
C TYR A 189 14.67 -56.02 55.31
N ASN A 190 15.15 -55.58 54.15
CA ASN A 190 16.55 -55.64 53.73
C ASN A 190 17.18 -57.05 53.79
N THR A 191 16.40 -58.13 53.67
CA THR A 191 16.90 -59.51 53.82
C THR A 191 18.05 -59.85 52.87
N MET A 192 18.04 -59.27 51.67
CA MET A 192 19.12 -59.45 50.68
C MET A 192 20.41 -58.69 51.01
N GLN A 193 20.40 -57.73 51.94
CA GLN A 193 21.56 -56.91 52.31
C GLN A 193 21.96 -57.14 53.77
N ASN A 194 23.20 -57.52 54.00
CA ASN A 194 23.77 -57.72 55.33
C ASN A 194 24.12 -56.39 56.01
N SER A 195 24.34 -56.43 57.32
CA SER A 195 24.72 -55.26 58.13
C SER A 195 26.05 -54.63 57.70
N ASP A 196 26.96 -55.41 57.12
CA ASP A 196 28.23 -54.94 56.55
C ASP A 196 28.11 -54.36 55.13
N GLY A 197 26.89 -54.33 54.58
CA GLY A 197 26.59 -53.87 53.23
C GLY A 197 26.84 -54.89 52.12
N SER A 198 27.30 -56.11 52.43
CA SER A 198 27.34 -57.23 51.48
C SER A 198 25.95 -57.76 51.15
N TYR A 199 25.83 -58.58 50.11
CA TYR A 199 24.54 -59.10 49.64
C TYR A 199 24.48 -60.62 49.74
N ASN A 200 23.37 -61.13 50.27
CA ASN A 200 23.15 -62.56 50.46
C ASN A 200 22.98 -63.30 49.14
N ALA A 201 23.44 -64.55 49.11
CA ALA A 201 23.16 -65.45 48.01
C ALA A 201 21.70 -65.95 48.10
N ILE A 202 20.99 -66.02 46.97
CA ILE A 202 19.65 -66.60 46.92
C ILE A 202 19.82 -68.12 46.78
N PRO A 203 19.34 -68.94 47.72
CA PRO A 203 19.49 -70.39 47.62
C PRO A 203 18.77 -70.96 46.39
N GLY A 204 19.43 -71.89 45.71
CA GLY A 204 18.89 -72.54 44.50
C GLY A 204 18.89 -71.67 43.24
N ALA A 205 19.41 -70.45 43.29
CA ALA A 205 19.48 -69.56 42.13
C ALA A 205 20.40 -70.13 41.03
N LYS A 206 19.92 -70.09 39.79
CA LYS A 206 20.69 -70.43 38.58
C LYS A 206 21.34 -69.19 37.97
N ALA A 207 20.68 -68.03 38.07
CA ALA A 207 21.27 -66.76 37.65
C ALA A 207 22.44 -66.37 38.55
N SER A 208 23.44 -65.69 37.98
CA SER A 208 24.64 -65.27 38.69
C SER A 208 24.33 -64.30 39.83
N GLN A 209 25.01 -64.48 40.98
CA GLN A 209 24.82 -63.65 42.17
C GLN A 209 24.96 -62.16 41.87
N VAL A 210 25.96 -61.78 41.10
CA VAL A 210 26.20 -60.37 40.77
C VAL A 210 25.07 -59.79 39.90
N HIS A 211 24.46 -60.60 39.03
CA HIS A 211 23.38 -60.16 38.13
C HIS A 211 22.06 -59.95 38.88
N TYR A 212 21.62 -60.93 39.68
CA TYR A 212 20.38 -60.77 40.45
C TYR A 212 20.53 -59.74 41.57
N THR A 213 21.74 -59.59 42.13
CA THR A 213 22.02 -58.53 43.12
C THR A 213 21.95 -57.16 42.46
N ALA A 214 22.45 -57.00 41.22
CA ALA A 214 22.34 -55.75 40.49
C ALA A 214 20.89 -55.33 40.24
N LEU A 215 20.02 -56.29 39.88
CA LEU A 215 18.59 -56.03 39.72
C LEU A 215 17.93 -55.66 41.05
N TYR A 216 18.19 -56.41 42.12
CA TYR A 216 17.66 -56.11 43.46
C TYR A 216 18.05 -54.70 43.94
N ILE A 217 19.33 -54.35 43.86
CA ILE A 217 19.84 -53.02 44.23
C ILE A 217 19.11 -51.95 43.42
N THR A 218 19.06 -52.12 42.09
CA THR A 218 18.45 -51.14 41.20
C THR A 218 16.97 -50.92 41.54
N LEU A 219 16.20 -52.01 41.70
CA LEU A 219 14.79 -51.93 42.04
C LEU A 219 14.57 -51.23 43.39
N ASN A 220 15.33 -51.62 44.41
CA ASN A 220 15.18 -51.08 45.76
C ASN A 220 15.57 -49.59 45.84
N GLU A 221 16.70 -49.21 45.25
CA GLU A 221 17.26 -47.85 45.33
C GLU A 221 16.44 -46.85 44.50
N LEU A 222 16.03 -47.24 43.28
CA LEU A 222 15.19 -46.39 42.44
C LEU A 222 13.75 -46.32 42.97
N ALA A 223 13.23 -47.37 43.62
CA ALA A 223 11.95 -47.28 44.32
C ALA A 223 12.03 -46.34 45.53
N ALA A 224 13.12 -46.38 46.31
CA ALA A 224 13.34 -45.43 47.40
C ALA A 224 13.48 -43.98 46.88
N GLU A 225 14.17 -43.78 45.77
CA GLU A 225 14.24 -42.48 45.08
C GLU A 225 12.86 -42.02 44.61
N ALA A 226 12.07 -42.91 44.00
CA ALA A 226 10.71 -42.62 43.57
C ALA A 226 9.85 -42.14 44.75
N GLN A 227 10.04 -42.68 45.95
CA GLN A 227 9.38 -42.18 47.16
C GLN A 227 9.84 -40.80 47.59
N ARG A 228 11.15 -40.54 47.61
CA ARG A 228 11.70 -39.20 47.93
C ARG A 228 11.17 -38.14 46.95
N ASN A 229 11.02 -38.51 45.69
CA ASN A 229 10.57 -37.62 44.62
C ASN A 229 9.05 -37.59 44.44
N GLY A 230 8.28 -38.32 45.27
CA GLY A 230 6.82 -38.35 45.19
C GLY A 230 6.28 -38.89 43.86
N TYR A 231 6.91 -39.94 43.31
CA TYR A 231 6.52 -40.58 42.05
C TYR A 231 5.03 -40.95 42.06
N LYS A 232 4.33 -40.62 40.98
CA LYS A 232 2.94 -41.00 40.73
C LYS A 232 2.84 -41.77 39.42
N SER A 233 2.40 -43.02 39.50
CA SER A 233 2.24 -43.85 38.31
C SER A 233 1.15 -43.28 37.37
N PRO A 234 1.34 -43.35 36.05
CA PRO A 234 0.25 -43.10 35.09
C PRO A 234 -0.86 -44.17 35.16
N ASN A 235 -0.60 -45.33 35.77
CA ASN A 235 -1.60 -46.37 36.01
C ASN A 235 -2.53 -46.05 37.21
N ASN A 236 -2.31 -44.92 37.90
CA ASN A 236 -3.14 -44.47 39.01
C ASN A 236 -4.41 -43.73 38.53
N LEU A 237 -5.54 -43.99 39.19
CA LEU A 237 -6.84 -43.33 38.97
C LEU A 237 -6.70 -41.83 39.29
N GLY A 238 -6.51 -41.01 38.25
CA GLY A 238 -6.37 -39.56 38.36
C GLY A 238 -5.22 -38.96 37.56
N ARG A 239 -4.21 -39.75 37.17
CA ARG A 239 -3.17 -39.29 36.22
C ARG A 239 -3.53 -39.63 34.77
N GLY A 240 -4.17 -40.78 34.53
CA GLY A 240 -4.54 -41.26 33.20
C GLY A 240 -3.35 -41.82 32.42
N PHE A 241 -3.53 -42.98 31.78
CA PHE A 241 -2.48 -43.63 30.96
C PHE A 241 -2.55 -43.21 29.48
N ASP A 242 -3.67 -42.60 29.07
CA ASP A 242 -3.91 -42.23 27.67
C ASP A 242 -3.23 -40.90 27.34
N VAL A 243 -2.05 -40.98 26.72
CA VAL A 243 -1.30 -39.81 26.23
C VAL A 243 -2.01 -39.20 25.02
N LYS A 244 -2.22 -37.88 25.02
CA LYS A 244 -2.84 -37.15 23.90
C LYS A 244 -2.03 -35.93 23.51
N ILE A 245 -1.98 -35.61 22.21
CA ILE A 245 -1.41 -34.37 21.72
C ILE A 245 -2.49 -33.28 21.70
N GLU A 246 -2.19 -32.15 22.31
CA GLU A 246 -3.10 -31.01 22.46
C GLU A 246 -2.50 -29.74 21.88
N LYS A 247 -3.35 -28.98 21.18
CA LYS A 247 -3.04 -27.61 20.76
C LYS A 247 -3.13 -26.68 21.97
N GLN A 248 -2.15 -25.80 22.09
CA GLN A 248 -2.22 -24.67 23.01
C GLN A 248 -3.03 -23.53 22.37
N SER A 249 -3.43 -22.54 23.18
CA SER A 249 -4.27 -21.42 22.72
C SER A 249 -3.63 -20.59 21.61
N ASN A 250 -2.30 -20.52 21.58
CA ASN A 250 -1.49 -19.81 20.59
C ASN A 250 -0.91 -20.72 19.50
N THR A 251 -1.37 -21.98 19.38
CA THR A 251 -0.89 -22.89 18.33
C THR A 251 -1.15 -22.31 16.95
N LYS A 252 -0.07 -22.18 16.17
CA LYS A 252 -0.11 -21.78 14.76
C LYS A 252 0.93 -22.54 13.97
N ALA A 253 0.85 -22.44 12.66
CA ALA A 253 1.92 -22.85 11.76
C ALA A 253 2.45 -21.64 11.00
N THR A 254 3.77 -21.56 10.89
CA THR A 254 4.47 -20.48 10.20
C THR A 254 5.41 -21.09 9.17
N ILE A 255 5.26 -20.70 7.90
CA ILE A 255 6.22 -21.03 6.85
C ILE A 255 7.53 -20.26 7.15
N LEU A 256 8.65 -20.97 7.15
CA LEU A 256 9.97 -20.39 7.39
C LEU A 256 10.51 -19.73 6.11
N SER A 257 11.54 -18.91 6.27
CA SER A 257 12.14 -18.14 5.16
C SER A 257 12.73 -18.98 4.03
N ASP A 258 12.95 -20.28 4.25
CA ASP A 258 13.39 -21.22 3.22
C ASP A 258 12.28 -21.61 2.22
N GLY A 259 11.02 -21.26 2.50
CA GLY A 259 9.85 -21.60 1.70
C GLY A 259 9.53 -23.11 1.63
N LYS A 260 10.25 -23.93 2.39
CA LYS A 260 10.19 -25.40 2.36
C LYS A 260 9.95 -26.01 3.73
N SER A 261 10.04 -25.23 4.80
CA SER A 261 9.82 -25.69 6.16
C SER A 261 8.66 -24.93 6.80
N VAL A 262 7.88 -25.62 7.62
CA VAL A 262 6.88 -25.03 8.51
C VAL A 262 7.25 -25.33 9.95
N LEU A 263 7.17 -24.32 10.81
CA LEU A 263 7.21 -24.50 12.25
C LEU A 263 5.76 -24.50 12.78
N ALA A 264 5.31 -25.65 13.27
CA ALA A 264 3.97 -25.86 13.79
C ALA A 264 4.00 -26.05 15.32
N GLY A 265 3.18 -25.31 16.06
CA GLY A 265 3.09 -25.39 17.52
C GLY A 265 2.73 -24.05 18.17
N PRO A 266 2.79 -23.95 19.51
CA PRO A 266 3.23 -25.01 20.42
C PRO A 266 2.19 -26.13 20.59
N TYR A 267 2.66 -27.32 20.91
CA TYR A 267 1.86 -28.47 21.30
C TYR A 267 2.29 -28.99 22.67
N LYS A 268 1.38 -29.70 23.34
CA LYS A 268 1.65 -30.39 24.60
C LYS A 268 1.16 -31.83 24.52
N LEU A 269 1.89 -32.75 25.14
CA LEU A 269 1.38 -34.09 25.40
C LEU A 269 0.74 -34.11 26.79
N THR A 270 -0.57 -34.33 26.87
CA THR A 270 -1.24 -34.58 28.15
C THR A 270 -1.02 -36.01 28.60
N ASN A 271 -1.01 -36.19 29.93
CA ASN A 271 -0.67 -37.45 30.60
C ASN A 271 0.70 -38.02 30.18
N ASN A 272 1.62 -37.18 29.71
CA ASN A 272 2.91 -37.63 29.22
C ASN A 272 3.72 -38.32 30.35
N HIS A 273 4.25 -39.50 30.07
CA HIS A 273 5.06 -40.27 31.00
C HIS A 273 6.10 -41.15 30.29
N GLY A 274 7.15 -41.56 31.01
CA GLY A 274 8.30 -42.29 30.47
C GLY A 274 8.04 -43.76 30.14
N LEU A 275 6.95 -44.36 30.67
CA LEU A 275 6.58 -45.74 30.35
C LEU A 275 6.07 -45.95 28.90
N ILE A 276 5.84 -44.88 28.13
CA ILE A 276 5.46 -44.94 26.71
C ILE A 276 6.57 -44.30 25.87
N ASN A 277 7.08 -45.03 24.90
CA ASN A 277 7.92 -44.51 23.83
C ASN A 277 7.07 -43.71 22.82
N LYS A 278 7.59 -42.58 22.36
CA LYS A 278 6.92 -41.74 21.36
C LYS A 278 7.70 -41.72 20.05
N SER A 279 6.98 -41.83 18.95
CA SER A 279 7.49 -41.60 17.59
C SER A 279 6.67 -40.49 16.95
N PHE A 280 7.31 -39.58 16.23
CA PHE A 280 6.64 -38.47 15.58
C PHE A 280 6.60 -38.70 14.07
N SER A 281 5.55 -38.17 13.43
CA SER A 281 5.38 -38.14 11.98
C SER A 281 4.52 -36.94 11.61
N ALA A 282 4.67 -36.42 10.40
CA ALA A 282 3.89 -35.29 9.93
C ALA A 282 3.43 -35.48 8.48
N THR A 283 2.33 -34.80 8.14
CA THR A 283 1.74 -34.77 6.79
C THR A 283 1.41 -33.34 6.36
N ILE A 284 1.42 -33.08 5.06
CA ILE A 284 1.07 -31.81 4.41
C ILE A 284 -0.03 -32.11 3.38
N ASN A 285 -1.28 -31.70 3.62
CA ASN A 285 -2.42 -31.99 2.71
C ASN A 285 -2.59 -33.49 2.35
N SER A 286 -2.16 -34.39 3.25
CA SER A 286 -2.06 -35.87 3.09
C SER A 286 -0.72 -36.41 2.59
N ASP A 287 0.17 -35.59 2.03
CA ASP A 287 1.52 -36.02 1.64
C ASP A 287 2.40 -36.20 2.87
N LYS A 288 3.28 -37.20 2.87
CA LYS A 288 4.23 -37.43 3.97
C LYS A 288 5.29 -36.32 3.97
N ALA A 289 5.61 -35.79 5.16
CA ALA A 289 6.74 -34.87 5.31
C ALA A 289 8.08 -35.54 4.99
N ASP A 290 8.98 -34.80 4.35
CA ASP A 290 10.33 -35.27 4.01
C ASP A 290 11.23 -35.37 5.24
N LYS A 291 11.12 -34.40 6.16
CA LYS A 291 11.85 -34.37 7.42
C LYS A 291 10.97 -33.80 8.52
N ILE A 292 11.16 -34.32 9.73
CA ILE A 292 10.54 -33.78 10.94
C ILE A 292 11.60 -33.56 12.01
N GLU A 293 11.47 -32.49 12.77
CA GLU A 293 12.32 -32.19 13.91
C GLU A 293 11.45 -31.69 15.05
N ILE A 294 11.62 -32.26 16.25
CA ILE A 294 10.97 -31.78 17.46
C ILE A 294 11.87 -30.72 18.06
N VAL A 295 11.35 -29.50 18.21
CA VAL A 295 12.15 -28.34 18.56
C VAL A 295 11.50 -27.51 19.66
N ASN A 296 12.32 -26.71 20.37
CA ASN A 296 11.83 -25.69 21.28
C ASN A 296 11.44 -24.39 20.53
N THR A 297 11.06 -23.34 21.26
CA THR A 297 10.70 -22.03 20.69
C THR A 297 11.83 -21.39 19.87
N GLN A 298 13.08 -21.73 20.14
CA GLN A 298 14.27 -21.25 19.41
C GLN A 298 14.65 -22.14 18.22
N GLY A 299 13.87 -23.18 17.89
CA GLY A 299 14.16 -24.09 16.79
C GLY A 299 15.29 -25.10 17.08
N LYS A 300 15.74 -25.22 18.33
CA LYS A 300 16.73 -26.21 18.74
C LYS A 300 16.07 -27.56 18.98
N GLY A 301 16.67 -28.63 18.47
CA GLY A 301 16.20 -30.01 18.68
C GLY A 301 16.07 -30.37 20.16
N ILE A 302 14.92 -30.93 20.54
CA ILE A 302 14.62 -31.38 21.90
C ILE A 302 13.98 -32.77 21.90
N SER A 303 14.05 -33.44 23.05
CA SER A 303 13.22 -34.60 23.35
C SER A 303 12.02 -34.17 24.20
N VAL A 304 10.84 -34.73 23.94
CA VAL A 304 9.62 -34.39 24.70
C VAL A 304 9.69 -35.01 26.11
N SER A 305 9.81 -34.16 27.13
CA SER A 305 9.93 -34.56 28.54
C SER A 305 8.57 -34.83 29.21
N GLU A 306 8.57 -35.62 30.28
CA GLU A 306 7.37 -35.92 31.09
C GLU A 306 6.71 -34.68 31.73
N SER A 307 7.47 -33.58 31.90
CA SER A 307 6.97 -32.34 32.50
C SER A 307 5.86 -31.66 31.68
N GLY A 308 5.62 -32.11 30.43
CA GLY A 308 4.57 -31.57 29.58
C GLY A 308 4.87 -30.14 29.13
N ASN A 309 6.14 -29.83 28.88
CA ASN A 309 6.54 -28.55 28.32
C ASN A 309 6.07 -28.46 26.86
N ASP A 310 5.82 -27.23 26.43
CA ASP A 310 5.48 -26.94 25.06
C ASP A 310 6.63 -27.34 24.11
N PHE A 311 6.26 -27.97 23.01
CA PHE A 311 7.17 -28.29 21.92
C PHE A 311 6.59 -27.86 20.58
N TYR A 312 7.45 -27.71 19.59
CA TYR A 312 7.09 -27.41 18.22
C TYR A 312 7.56 -28.54 17.33
N VAL A 313 6.92 -28.67 16.18
CA VAL A 313 7.34 -29.60 15.13
C VAL A 313 7.74 -28.77 13.93
N LYS A 314 9.02 -28.82 13.57
CA LYS A 314 9.52 -28.32 12.30
C LYS A 314 9.33 -29.41 11.25
N VAL A 315 8.57 -29.09 10.22
CA VAL A 315 8.18 -30.01 9.14
C VAL A 315 8.79 -29.49 7.85
N THR A 316 9.61 -30.29 7.17
CA THR A 316 10.17 -29.94 5.85
C THR A 316 9.43 -30.68 4.75
N TYR A 317 9.12 -29.94 3.69
CA TYR A 317 8.43 -30.40 2.49
C TYR A 317 9.18 -29.89 1.25
N ASN A 318 9.85 -30.80 0.55
CA ASN A 318 10.78 -30.47 -0.53
C ASN A 318 10.10 -29.85 -1.75
N LYS A 319 8.81 -30.15 -1.96
CA LYS A 319 7.94 -29.52 -2.98
C LYS A 319 7.68 -28.02 -2.68
N GLY A 320 7.89 -27.58 -1.44
CA GLY A 320 7.73 -26.19 -1.01
C GLY A 320 6.29 -25.81 -0.65
N PHE A 321 6.16 -24.64 -0.03
CA PHE A 321 4.88 -24.03 0.36
C PHE A 321 4.61 -22.81 -0.51
N ALA A 322 3.80 -22.99 -1.56
CA ALA A 322 3.44 -21.89 -2.46
C ALA A 322 2.51 -20.88 -1.77
N LYS A 323 2.76 -19.58 -2.02
CA LYS A 323 1.91 -18.49 -1.54
C LYS A 323 0.50 -18.59 -2.14
N GLY A 324 -0.49 -18.21 -1.35
CA GLY A 324 -1.91 -18.23 -1.72
C GLY A 324 -2.59 -19.58 -1.54
N ILE A 325 -1.84 -20.65 -1.27
CA ILE A 325 -2.37 -22.01 -1.04
C ILE A 325 -2.43 -22.28 0.46
N GLU A 326 -3.58 -22.77 0.94
CA GLU A 326 -3.70 -23.28 2.31
C GLU A 326 -3.15 -24.71 2.41
N TYR A 327 -2.29 -24.94 3.41
CA TYR A 327 -1.71 -26.24 3.72
C TYR A 327 -2.14 -26.69 5.12
N LYS A 328 -2.64 -27.92 5.20
CA LYS A 328 -2.97 -28.62 6.44
C LYS A 328 -1.79 -29.44 6.91
N ILE A 329 -1.23 -29.07 8.06
CA ILE A 329 -0.08 -29.73 8.68
C ILE A 329 -0.59 -30.67 9.76
N GLY A 330 -0.68 -31.96 9.43
CA GLY A 330 -1.08 -33.01 10.36
C GLY A 330 0.12 -33.53 11.14
N ILE A 331 0.09 -33.46 12.47
CA ILE A 331 1.10 -34.03 13.37
C ILE A 331 0.54 -35.29 14.01
N ASN A 332 1.27 -36.39 13.88
CA ASN A 332 0.90 -37.69 14.44
C ASN A 332 1.99 -38.22 15.37
N VAL A 333 1.59 -38.64 16.56
CA VAL A 333 2.46 -39.20 17.59
C VAL A 333 2.06 -40.66 17.81
N GLY A 334 2.93 -41.59 17.39
CA GLY A 334 2.80 -43.01 17.70
C GLY A 334 3.30 -43.30 19.11
N LEU A 335 2.53 -44.08 19.86
CA LEU A 335 2.72 -44.35 21.28
C LEU A 335 2.86 -45.87 21.50
N GLN A 336 4.01 -46.30 22.03
CA GLN A 336 4.28 -47.72 22.28
C GLN A 336 4.80 -47.95 23.70
N GLY A 337 4.20 -48.86 24.45
CA GLY A 337 4.60 -49.21 25.80
C GLY A 337 3.75 -50.32 26.39
N TYR A 338 3.62 -50.36 27.71
CA TYR A 338 2.70 -51.26 28.41
C TYR A 338 2.07 -50.55 29.61
N ARG A 339 0.80 -50.85 29.86
CA ARG A 339 0.08 -50.43 31.07
C ARG A 339 0.05 -51.57 32.07
N THR A 340 0.10 -51.23 33.35
CA THR A 340 0.15 -52.22 34.44
C THR A 340 -1.11 -52.11 35.28
N PHE A 341 -1.68 -53.25 35.61
CA PHE A 341 -2.79 -53.39 36.53
C PHE A 341 -2.32 -54.23 37.72
N ALA A 342 -2.54 -53.72 38.92
CA ALA A 342 -2.17 -54.39 40.16
C ALA A 342 -3.37 -54.39 41.10
N THR A 343 -3.97 -55.56 41.29
CA THR A 343 -5.12 -55.72 42.18
C THR A 343 -4.68 -56.40 43.47
N LEU A 344 -5.08 -55.83 44.59
CA LEU A 344 -4.88 -56.41 45.91
C LEU A 344 -6.01 -57.42 46.20
N LEU A 345 -5.63 -58.67 46.41
CA LEU A 345 -6.48 -59.72 46.95
C LEU A 345 -6.33 -59.67 48.47
N ASP A 346 -7.29 -59.00 49.11
CA ASP A 346 -7.18 -58.64 50.52
C ASP A 346 -7.72 -59.72 51.44
N THR A 347 -7.35 -59.63 52.71
CA THR A 347 -7.77 -60.56 53.75
C THR A 347 -8.61 -59.80 54.80
N PRO A 348 -9.66 -60.41 55.38
CA PRO A 348 -10.43 -59.76 56.45
C PRO A 348 -9.63 -59.49 57.73
N ASN A 349 -8.45 -60.10 57.91
CA ASN A 349 -7.68 -60.07 59.15
C ASN A 349 -6.18 -59.83 58.86
N GLY A 350 -5.58 -58.82 59.49
CA GLY A 350 -4.19 -58.41 59.27
C GLY A 350 -3.10 -59.48 59.54
N TYR A 351 -3.43 -60.61 60.18
CA TYR A 351 -2.52 -61.76 60.34
C TYR A 351 -2.39 -62.66 59.11
N ASN A 352 -3.32 -62.56 58.16
CA ASN A 352 -3.28 -63.33 56.91
C ASN A 352 -2.50 -62.57 55.84
N GLN A 353 -1.92 -63.32 54.90
CA GLN A 353 -1.11 -62.81 53.81
C GLN A 353 -1.99 -62.25 52.68
N PRO A 354 -2.05 -60.92 52.48
CA PRO A 354 -2.62 -60.38 51.25
C PRO A 354 -1.71 -60.70 50.06
N LEU A 355 -2.33 -60.88 48.89
CA LEU A 355 -1.64 -61.12 47.62
C LEU A 355 -1.89 -59.98 46.65
N ALA A 356 -0.92 -59.69 45.79
CA ALA A 356 -1.11 -58.81 44.64
C ALA A 356 -1.08 -59.66 43.38
N THR A 357 -2.11 -59.53 42.55
CA THR A 357 -2.10 -60.05 41.18
C THR A 357 -1.69 -58.92 40.25
N ILE A 358 -0.71 -59.17 39.37
CA ILE A 358 -0.19 -58.17 38.46
C ILE A 358 -0.41 -58.61 37.01
N ARG A 359 -0.98 -57.71 36.21
CA ARG A 359 -1.25 -57.87 34.78
C ARG A 359 -0.58 -56.73 34.03
N LYS A 360 0.02 -57.02 32.87
CA LYS A 360 0.50 -55.99 31.95
C LYS A 360 -0.13 -56.17 30.58
N GLU A 361 -0.49 -55.06 29.96
CA GLU A 361 -1.10 -55.03 28.63
C GLU A 361 -0.32 -54.12 27.71
N LEU A 362 -0.16 -54.56 26.46
CA LEU A 362 0.47 -53.77 25.41
C LEU A 362 -0.34 -52.49 25.14
N VAL A 363 0.36 -51.36 25.07
CA VAL A 363 -0.20 -50.10 24.56
C VAL A 363 0.49 -49.77 23.25
N ASN A 364 -0.30 -49.81 22.18
CA ASN A 364 0.12 -49.40 20.84
C ASN A 364 -0.99 -48.54 20.23
N THR A 365 -0.88 -47.23 20.43
CA THR A 365 -1.91 -46.27 20.03
C THR A 365 -1.25 -45.10 19.29
N ASN A 366 -2.07 -44.17 18.79
CA ASN A 366 -1.58 -42.90 18.27
C ASN A 366 -2.47 -41.76 18.74
N THR A 367 -1.92 -40.55 18.69
CA THR A 367 -2.65 -39.32 18.89
C THR A 367 -2.22 -38.32 17.82
N LYS A 368 -3.19 -37.56 17.29
CA LYS A 368 -2.96 -36.67 16.15
C LYS A 368 -3.63 -35.33 16.32
N THR A 369 -3.07 -34.31 15.69
CA THR A 369 -3.61 -32.95 15.60
C THR A 369 -3.26 -32.36 14.23
N GLU A 370 -3.92 -31.28 13.84
CA GLU A 370 -3.72 -30.63 12.54
C GLU A 370 -3.76 -29.11 12.68
N VAL A 371 -2.88 -28.37 12.02
CA VAL A 371 -2.95 -26.90 11.95
C VAL A 371 -2.82 -26.44 10.50
N SER A 372 -3.61 -25.45 10.09
CA SER A 372 -3.52 -24.84 8.77
C SER A 372 -2.48 -23.72 8.75
N VAL A 373 -1.85 -23.53 7.59
CA VAL A 373 -1.03 -22.36 7.28
C VAL A 373 -1.27 -21.93 5.83
N LYS A 374 -1.36 -20.62 5.62
CA LYS A 374 -1.42 -20.00 4.30
C LYS A 374 -0.56 -18.73 4.35
N GLU A 375 0.42 -18.63 3.46
CA GLU A 375 1.10 -17.35 3.23
C GLU A 375 0.29 -16.56 2.19
N GLU A 376 -0.22 -15.40 2.57
CA GLU A 376 -1.04 -14.59 1.67
C GLU A 376 -0.22 -14.02 0.50
N LEU A 377 -0.81 -14.07 -0.71
CA LEU A 377 -0.28 -13.38 -1.89
C LEU A 377 -0.53 -11.87 -1.72
N LYS A 378 0.50 -11.06 -1.91
CA LYS A 378 0.41 -9.60 -1.80
C LYS A 378 0.81 -8.94 -3.12
N GLY A 379 0.13 -7.85 -3.45
CA GLY A 379 0.42 -6.98 -4.57
C GLY A 379 -0.44 -5.72 -4.48
N ASP A 380 -0.03 -4.68 -5.20
CA ASP A 380 -0.76 -3.42 -5.27
C ASP A 380 -0.54 -2.75 -6.63
N TYR A 381 -1.30 -1.70 -6.90
CA TYR A 381 -0.99 -0.75 -7.96
C TYR A 381 -1.42 0.67 -7.62
N SER A 382 -0.79 1.64 -8.28
CA SER A 382 -1.19 3.05 -8.27
C SER A 382 -1.62 3.48 -9.67
N LEU A 383 -2.60 4.37 -9.76
CA LEU A 383 -3.04 4.98 -11.02
C LEU A 383 -2.71 6.48 -10.97
N VAL A 384 -1.90 6.93 -11.91
CA VAL A 384 -1.47 8.32 -12.03
C VAL A 384 -1.91 8.86 -13.39
N LEU A 385 -2.57 10.02 -13.40
CA LEU A 385 -2.78 10.77 -14.62
C LEU A 385 -1.65 11.79 -14.75
N GLU A 386 -1.13 11.93 -15.96
CA GLU A 386 -0.07 12.88 -16.31
C GLU A 386 -0.58 13.81 -17.41
N LYS A 387 -0.58 15.10 -17.14
CA LYS A 387 -1.04 16.13 -18.05
C LYS A 387 0.14 16.81 -18.74
N ILE A 388 0.07 16.85 -20.07
CA ILE A 388 1.08 17.50 -20.91
C ILE A 388 0.48 18.44 -21.96
N ALA A 389 1.30 19.33 -22.52
CA ALA A 389 1.02 20.08 -23.74
C ALA A 389 1.34 19.21 -24.99
N ASN A 390 0.75 19.55 -26.14
CA ASN A 390 1.15 19.00 -27.45
C ASN A 390 2.61 19.41 -27.74
N GLY A 391 3.56 18.60 -27.30
CA GLY A 391 5.00 18.91 -27.27
C GLY A 391 5.75 18.26 -26.09
N GLY A 392 5.03 17.81 -25.06
CA GLY A 392 5.57 17.05 -23.93
C GLY A 392 5.79 17.83 -22.64
N GLU A 393 5.59 19.15 -22.66
CA GLU A 393 5.69 20.02 -21.47
C GLU A 393 4.66 19.62 -20.42
N LYS A 394 5.04 19.60 -19.14
CA LYS A 394 4.17 19.19 -18.03
C LYS A 394 3.24 20.33 -17.62
N ILE A 395 1.97 20.01 -17.34
CA ILE A 395 0.94 21.02 -17.04
C ILE A 395 0.35 20.83 -15.65
N SER A 396 0.57 21.80 -14.77
CA SER A 396 -0.07 21.91 -13.46
C SER A 396 -1.44 22.60 -13.54
N GLY A 397 -2.30 22.38 -12.55
CA GLY A 397 -3.56 23.13 -12.42
C GLY A 397 -4.79 22.46 -13.02
N VAL A 398 -4.69 21.23 -13.55
CA VAL A 398 -5.80 20.55 -14.24
C VAL A 398 -6.56 19.61 -13.30
N THR A 399 -7.89 19.63 -13.37
CA THR A 399 -8.77 18.82 -12.52
C THR A 399 -9.60 17.83 -13.35
N PHE A 400 -9.70 16.59 -12.86
CA PHE A 400 -10.41 15.47 -13.47
C PHE A 400 -11.56 14.96 -12.60
N LYS A 401 -12.63 14.47 -13.22
CA LYS A 401 -13.58 13.54 -12.59
C LYS A 401 -13.16 12.12 -12.93
N VAL A 402 -13.08 11.26 -11.93
CA VAL A 402 -12.82 9.84 -12.11
C VAL A 402 -13.87 8.99 -11.41
N LYS A 403 -14.38 7.99 -12.11
CA LYS A 403 -15.29 6.95 -11.60
C LYS A 403 -14.62 5.59 -11.72
N GLU A 404 -14.60 4.83 -10.64
CA GLU A 404 -14.10 3.45 -10.61
C GLU A 404 -15.27 2.47 -10.71
N GLY A 405 -15.37 1.72 -11.82
CA GLY A 405 -16.45 0.79 -12.10
C GLY A 405 -17.84 1.41 -11.92
N THR A 406 -18.64 0.82 -11.04
CA THR A 406 -19.98 1.31 -10.68
C THR A 406 -19.99 2.22 -9.45
N GLY A 407 -18.83 2.56 -8.88
CA GLY A 407 -18.70 3.39 -7.68
C GLY A 407 -18.99 4.87 -7.90
N ASP A 408 -18.74 5.66 -6.86
CA ASP A 408 -18.97 7.10 -6.87
C ASP A 408 -17.97 7.85 -7.76
N ILE A 409 -18.44 8.96 -8.35
CA ILE A 409 -17.59 9.90 -9.07
C ILE A 409 -16.84 10.75 -8.04
N LYS A 410 -15.52 10.86 -8.19
CA LYS A 410 -14.66 11.72 -7.35
C LYS A 410 -13.89 12.71 -8.21
N LEU A 411 -13.57 13.86 -7.61
CA LEU A 411 -12.70 14.87 -8.22
C LEU A 411 -11.25 14.63 -7.81
N TYR A 412 -10.35 14.78 -8.76
CA TYR A 412 -8.92 14.62 -8.58
C TYR A 412 -8.18 15.77 -9.25
N GLY A 413 -7.31 16.42 -8.51
CA GLY A 413 -6.52 17.56 -8.97
C GLY A 413 -6.54 18.69 -7.95
N PRO A 414 -5.99 19.86 -8.32
CA PRO A 414 -5.29 20.12 -9.57
C PRO A 414 -4.01 19.28 -9.74
N THR A 415 -3.59 19.03 -10.98
CA THR A 415 -2.28 18.41 -11.28
C THR A 415 -1.14 19.23 -10.68
N ASP A 416 -0.11 18.56 -10.18
CA ASP A 416 1.05 19.20 -9.55
C ASP A 416 2.03 19.79 -10.57
N SER A 417 3.18 20.30 -10.10
CA SER A 417 4.23 20.88 -10.95
C SER A 417 4.91 19.88 -11.90
N LYS A 418 4.72 18.57 -11.70
CA LYS A 418 5.15 17.51 -12.63
C LYS A 418 4.05 17.15 -13.63
N GLY A 419 2.92 17.83 -13.55
CA GLY A 419 1.71 17.54 -14.32
C GLY A 419 1.00 16.28 -13.85
N GLU A 420 1.29 15.77 -12.65
CA GLU A 420 0.76 14.49 -12.19
C GLU A 420 -0.39 14.68 -11.19
N VAL A 421 -1.31 13.71 -11.17
CA VAL A 421 -2.30 13.53 -10.10
C VAL A 421 -2.51 12.04 -9.85
N THR A 422 -2.42 11.64 -8.58
CA THR A 422 -2.64 10.24 -8.19
C THR A 422 -4.13 9.99 -7.91
N ILE A 423 -4.71 9.01 -8.62
CA ILE A 423 -6.12 8.64 -8.51
C ILE A 423 -6.34 7.57 -7.45
N VAL A 424 -5.50 6.55 -7.47
CA VAL A 424 -5.41 5.53 -6.42
C VAL A 424 -3.93 5.32 -6.08
N ASN A 425 -3.64 5.24 -4.80
CA ASN A 425 -2.30 5.03 -4.27
C ASN A 425 -2.22 3.67 -3.58
N ASN A 426 -1.35 2.78 -4.04
CA ASN A 426 -1.09 1.44 -3.49
C ASN A 426 -2.38 0.64 -3.23
N LYS A 427 -3.29 0.63 -4.20
CA LYS A 427 -4.52 -0.16 -4.10
C LYS A 427 -4.17 -1.64 -4.09
N ALA A 428 -4.52 -2.34 -3.00
CA ALA A 428 -4.24 -3.75 -2.84
C ALA A 428 -4.92 -4.61 -3.92
N ILE A 429 -4.19 -5.62 -4.40
CA ILE A 429 -4.70 -6.65 -5.32
C ILE A 429 -4.95 -7.91 -4.51
N GLU A 430 -6.23 -8.23 -4.29
CA GLU A 430 -6.64 -9.41 -3.53
C GLU A 430 -6.89 -10.65 -4.41
N LYS A 431 -7.26 -10.41 -5.68
CA LYS A 431 -7.57 -11.43 -6.67
C LYS A 431 -7.31 -10.92 -8.09
N GLU A 432 -7.17 -11.86 -9.02
CA GLU A 432 -7.14 -11.58 -10.45
C GLU A 432 -8.46 -10.96 -10.92
N GLY A 433 -8.39 -10.14 -11.97
CA GLY A 433 -9.56 -9.48 -12.54
C GLY A 433 -9.22 -8.15 -13.21
N ILE A 434 -10.24 -7.42 -13.63
CA ILE A 434 -10.09 -6.14 -14.33
C ILE A 434 -10.74 -5.05 -13.50
N ASP A 435 -10.00 -3.97 -13.24
CA ASP A 435 -10.56 -2.72 -12.72
C ASP A 435 -10.83 -1.77 -13.89
N GLU A 436 -11.98 -1.10 -13.86
CA GLU A 436 -12.43 -0.15 -14.88
C GLU A 436 -12.45 1.26 -14.31
N TYR A 437 -11.91 2.22 -15.06
CA TYR A 437 -11.95 3.64 -14.71
C TYR A 437 -12.53 4.44 -15.87
N THR A 438 -13.33 5.45 -15.52
CA THR A 438 -13.86 6.44 -16.43
C THR A 438 -13.34 7.81 -16.01
N ILE A 439 -12.64 8.50 -16.91
CA ILE A 439 -11.91 9.75 -16.64
C ILE A 439 -12.47 10.85 -17.56
N THR A 440 -12.76 12.02 -16.99
CA THR A 440 -13.20 13.21 -17.71
C THR A 440 -12.42 14.43 -17.23
N GLU A 441 -11.89 15.22 -18.15
CA GLU A 441 -11.24 16.50 -17.84
C GLU A 441 -12.30 17.59 -17.61
N ILE A 442 -12.18 18.35 -16.52
CA ILE A 442 -13.22 19.30 -16.09
C ILE A 442 -12.77 20.75 -16.24
N GLU A 443 -11.58 21.06 -15.74
CA GLU A 443 -11.06 22.40 -15.65
C GLU A 443 -9.55 22.37 -15.93
N VAL A 444 -9.09 23.28 -16.78
CA VAL A 444 -7.68 23.43 -17.14
C VAL A 444 -6.98 24.49 -16.29
N GLY A 445 -7.62 25.01 -15.24
CA GLY A 445 -7.12 26.07 -14.37
C GLY A 445 -6.90 27.38 -15.12
N ASN A 446 -5.88 28.15 -14.73
CA ASN A 446 -5.49 29.41 -15.39
C ASN A 446 -4.71 29.18 -16.71
N ASN A 447 -4.65 27.95 -17.20
CA ASN A 447 -3.90 27.63 -18.41
C ASN A 447 -4.73 27.97 -19.67
N LYS A 448 -4.10 28.59 -20.67
CA LYS A 448 -4.70 28.85 -21.99
C LYS A 448 -4.65 27.58 -22.86
N LEU A 449 -5.48 26.59 -22.52
CA LEU A 449 -5.51 25.27 -23.17
C LEU A 449 -6.90 24.93 -23.69
N VAL A 450 -6.95 24.20 -24.81
CA VAL A 450 -8.17 23.55 -25.29
C VAL A 450 -8.39 22.25 -24.50
N LYS A 451 -9.52 22.16 -23.79
CA LYS A 451 -9.86 21.03 -22.92
C LYS A 451 -10.22 19.78 -23.73
N VAL A 452 -9.93 18.60 -23.17
CA VAL A 452 -10.43 17.32 -23.70
C VAL A 452 -11.94 17.23 -23.52
N LYS A 453 -12.65 16.96 -24.61
CA LYS A 453 -14.11 16.82 -24.63
C LYS A 453 -14.56 15.39 -24.36
N ASP A 454 -13.84 14.42 -24.90
CA ASP A 454 -14.24 13.01 -24.84
C ASP A 454 -13.94 12.36 -23.48
N GLU A 455 -14.76 11.37 -23.12
CA GLU A 455 -14.53 10.51 -21.96
C GLU A 455 -13.45 9.44 -22.25
N ILE A 456 -12.56 9.22 -21.29
CA ILE A 456 -11.48 8.24 -21.36
C ILE A 456 -11.83 7.06 -20.46
N LYS A 457 -12.08 5.89 -21.06
CA LYS A 457 -12.26 4.62 -20.35
C LYS A 457 -10.94 3.86 -20.30
N LEU A 458 -10.61 3.31 -19.15
CA LEU A 458 -9.34 2.63 -18.88
C LEU A 458 -9.60 1.31 -18.14
N TYR A 459 -8.93 0.25 -18.56
CA TYR A 459 -9.04 -1.10 -18.00
C TYR A 459 -7.68 -1.58 -17.51
N ILE A 460 -7.56 -1.89 -16.22
CA ILE A 460 -6.34 -2.39 -15.58
C ILE A 460 -6.54 -3.88 -15.25
N THR A 461 -5.81 -4.76 -15.92
CA THR A 461 -5.86 -6.21 -15.70
C THR A 461 -4.85 -6.63 -14.65
N LYS A 462 -5.33 -7.30 -13.61
CA LYS A 462 -4.56 -7.83 -12.48
C LYS A 462 -4.36 -9.33 -12.65
N ALA A 463 -3.13 -9.79 -12.52
CA ALA A 463 -2.77 -11.21 -12.65
C ALA A 463 -1.77 -11.64 -11.58
N ASN A 464 -1.74 -12.94 -11.28
CA ASN A 464 -0.67 -13.55 -10.49
C ASN A 464 0.50 -13.90 -11.42
N VAL A 465 1.62 -13.19 -11.25
CA VAL A 465 2.85 -13.44 -12.00
C VAL A 465 3.94 -13.79 -10.99
N ASN A 466 4.50 -15.00 -11.12
CA ASN A 466 5.57 -15.51 -10.26
C ASN A 466 5.28 -15.44 -8.75
N GLY A 467 4.04 -15.70 -8.33
CA GLY A 467 3.67 -15.72 -6.91
C GLY A 467 3.52 -14.32 -6.30
N LYS A 468 3.25 -13.30 -7.12
CA LYS A 468 2.92 -11.94 -6.72
C LYS A 468 1.79 -11.41 -7.60
N TYR A 469 0.85 -10.67 -7.01
CA TYR A 469 -0.14 -9.95 -7.81
C TYR A 469 0.47 -8.68 -8.39
N VAL A 470 0.21 -8.41 -9.68
CA VAL A 470 0.72 -7.24 -10.41
C VAL A 470 -0.35 -6.67 -11.36
N PRO A 471 -0.31 -5.36 -11.68
CA PRO A 471 -1.06 -4.81 -12.81
C PRO A 471 -0.41 -5.27 -14.12
N SER A 472 -0.85 -6.42 -14.64
CA SER A 472 -0.25 -7.08 -15.80
C SER A 472 -0.49 -6.38 -17.14
N LYS A 473 -1.61 -5.65 -17.28
CA LYS A 473 -1.99 -4.97 -18.53
C LYS A 473 -2.82 -3.73 -18.23
N VAL A 474 -2.65 -2.68 -19.03
CA VAL A 474 -3.50 -1.49 -19.07
C VAL A 474 -3.99 -1.29 -20.50
N SER A 475 -5.26 -0.95 -20.69
CA SER A 475 -5.81 -0.69 -22.02
C SER A 475 -6.99 0.26 -22.02
N PHE A 476 -7.19 0.97 -23.13
CA PHE A 476 -8.40 1.73 -23.42
C PHE A 476 -9.59 0.89 -23.93
N GLU A 477 -9.39 -0.40 -24.20
CA GLU A 477 -10.44 -1.37 -24.54
C GLU A 477 -10.39 -2.58 -23.60
N LYS A 478 -11.56 -3.07 -23.18
CA LYS A 478 -11.65 -4.14 -22.16
C LYS A 478 -10.97 -5.45 -22.59
N ASP A 479 -11.25 -5.88 -23.81
CA ASP A 479 -10.90 -7.22 -24.30
C ASP A 479 -9.68 -7.22 -25.24
N LYS A 480 -9.05 -6.06 -25.46
CA LYS A 480 -7.88 -5.92 -26.34
C LYS A 480 -6.72 -5.23 -25.62
N GLU A 481 -5.59 -5.11 -26.31
CA GLU A 481 -4.46 -4.30 -25.86
C GLU A 481 -4.33 -3.07 -26.76
N VAL A 482 -4.92 -1.97 -26.28
CA VAL A 482 -4.93 -0.65 -26.89
C VAL A 482 -4.27 0.32 -25.92
N LYS A 483 -3.05 0.76 -26.25
CA LYS A 483 -2.21 1.66 -25.42
C LYS A 483 -2.29 3.13 -25.80
N GLU A 484 -2.95 3.43 -26.92
CA GLU A 484 -3.17 4.79 -27.42
C GLU A 484 -4.64 4.95 -27.82
N LYS A 485 -5.26 6.09 -27.50
CA LYS A 485 -6.64 6.41 -27.89
C LYS A 485 -6.72 7.85 -28.37
N VAL A 486 -7.33 8.06 -29.54
CA VAL A 486 -7.65 9.40 -30.04
C VAL A 486 -8.87 9.95 -29.31
N VAL A 487 -8.79 11.19 -28.84
CA VAL A 487 -9.84 11.93 -28.15
C VAL A 487 -10.05 13.28 -28.81
N LYS A 488 -11.30 13.76 -28.86
CA LYS A 488 -11.62 15.11 -29.33
C LYS A 488 -11.38 16.16 -28.25
N LEU A 489 -10.89 17.32 -28.68
CA LEU A 489 -10.80 18.55 -27.90
C LEU A 489 -12.05 19.42 -28.13
N GLU A 490 -12.26 20.43 -27.28
CA GLU A 490 -13.42 21.32 -27.37
C GLU A 490 -13.49 22.14 -28.67
N ASP A 491 -12.35 22.47 -29.28
CA ASP A 491 -12.25 23.14 -30.59
C ASP A 491 -12.51 22.21 -31.79
N GLY A 492 -12.78 20.93 -31.54
CA GLY A 492 -13.04 19.90 -32.55
C GLY A 492 -11.79 19.21 -33.10
N THR A 493 -10.59 19.65 -32.72
CA THR A 493 -9.34 18.97 -33.06
C THR A 493 -9.14 17.69 -32.22
N ASN A 494 -8.14 16.89 -32.58
CA ASN A 494 -7.86 15.61 -31.93
C ASN A 494 -6.58 15.67 -31.09
N SER A 495 -6.55 14.90 -30.01
CA SER A 495 -5.38 14.59 -29.19
C SER A 495 -5.28 13.08 -29.00
N THR A 496 -4.10 12.55 -28.64
CA THR A 496 -3.89 11.12 -28.42
C THR A 496 -3.45 10.86 -26.98
N VAL A 497 -4.32 10.21 -26.21
CA VAL A 497 -3.99 9.76 -24.85
C VAL A 497 -3.22 8.45 -24.89
N LYS A 498 -2.26 8.26 -23.99
CA LYS A 498 -1.39 7.08 -23.94
C LYS A 498 -1.35 6.45 -22.55
N THR A 499 -1.06 5.16 -22.47
CA THR A 499 -0.92 4.45 -21.19
C THR A 499 0.38 3.67 -21.10
N THR A 500 0.98 3.63 -19.91
CA THR A 500 2.15 2.80 -19.60
C THR A 500 1.99 2.13 -18.25
N ILE A 501 2.63 0.98 -18.07
CA ILE A 501 2.82 0.35 -16.76
C ILE A 501 4.31 0.30 -16.48
N TYR A 502 4.71 0.79 -15.32
CA TYR A 502 6.05 0.62 -14.78
C TYR A 502 5.93 0.06 -13.37
N GLU A 503 6.39 -1.17 -13.17
CA GLU A 503 6.22 -1.93 -11.91
C GLU A 503 4.76 -1.99 -11.44
N ASN A 504 4.41 -1.27 -10.37
CA ASN A 504 3.06 -1.17 -9.83
C ASN A 504 2.35 0.14 -10.21
N ILE A 505 2.98 1.00 -11.01
CA ILE A 505 2.41 2.30 -11.41
C ILE A 505 1.81 2.18 -12.81
N VAL A 506 0.50 2.40 -12.89
CA VAL A 506 -0.23 2.61 -14.15
C VAL A 506 -0.31 4.11 -14.40
N LYS A 507 0.28 4.57 -15.50
CA LYS A 507 0.29 5.99 -15.88
C LYS A 507 -0.54 6.20 -17.13
N VAL A 508 -1.40 7.24 -17.13
CA VAL A 508 -2.19 7.69 -18.28
C VAL A 508 -1.76 9.11 -18.64
N ILE A 509 -1.26 9.30 -19.86
CA ILE A 509 -0.75 10.58 -20.36
C ILE A 509 -1.85 11.25 -21.19
N ILE A 510 -2.24 12.47 -20.82
CA ILE A 510 -3.35 13.23 -21.41
C ILE A 510 -2.82 14.57 -21.97
N PRO A 511 -2.71 14.73 -23.31
CA PRO A 511 -2.22 15.96 -23.94
C PRO A 511 -3.35 16.97 -24.23
N ASN A 512 -3.08 18.27 -24.03
CA ASN A 512 -3.94 19.38 -24.50
C ASN A 512 -3.19 20.25 -25.50
N LYS A 513 -3.96 20.90 -26.37
CA LYS A 513 -3.46 21.92 -27.30
C LYS A 513 -3.47 23.30 -26.60
N PRO A 514 -2.40 24.12 -26.69
CA PRO A 514 -2.47 25.54 -26.35
C PRO A 514 -3.50 26.29 -27.21
N VAL A 515 -4.13 27.31 -26.65
CA VAL A 515 -4.95 28.25 -27.42
C VAL A 515 -4.02 29.16 -28.23
N GLU A 516 -4.26 29.30 -29.54
CA GLU A 516 -3.49 30.21 -30.41
C GLU A 516 -3.97 31.66 -30.19
N GLU A 517 -3.04 32.60 -29.98
CA GLU A 517 -3.36 34.03 -29.86
C GLU A 517 -3.25 34.76 -31.21
N PRO A 518 -4.09 35.80 -31.47
CA PRO A 518 -4.00 36.62 -32.67
C PRO A 518 -2.68 37.39 -32.73
N LYS A 519 -2.09 37.54 -33.94
CA LYS A 519 -0.81 38.22 -34.18
C LYS A 519 -0.90 39.26 -35.30
N GLU A 520 -1.96 40.06 -35.32
CA GLU A 520 -2.18 41.07 -36.37
C GLU A 520 -1.60 42.44 -35.91
N PHE A 521 -0.91 43.16 -36.80
CA PHE A 521 -0.34 44.50 -36.57
C PHE A 521 -1.12 45.54 -37.37
N ASP A 522 -1.42 46.70 -36.79
CA ASP A 522 -2.41 47.64 -37.35
C ASP A 522 -2.24 49.05 -36.74
N MET A 523 -1.95 50.05 -37.57
CA MET A 523 -1.67 51.44 -37.20
C MET A 523 -2.49 52.47 -37.99
N ALA A 524 -3.29 53.24 -37.28
CA ALA A 524 -4.08 54.33 -37.85
C ALA A 524 -3.55 55.73 -37.48
N LEU A 525 -3.76 56.72 -38.33
CA LEU A 525 -3.47 58.14 -38.12
C LEU A 525 -4.75 58.97 -38.07
N ARG A 526 -4.83 59.93 -37.14
CA ARG A 526 -5.85 60.98 -37.14
C ARG A 526 -5.26 62.36 -37.02
N LYS A 527 -5.72 63.28 -37.86
CA LYS A 527 -5.31 64.68 -37.95
C LYS A 527 -6.47 65.61 -37.60
N TYR A 528 -6.22 66.59 -36.75
CA TYR A 528 -7.21 67.61 -36.39
C TYR A 528 -6.56 68.94 -36.01
N ILE A 529 -7.28 70.05 -36.20
CA ILE A 529 -6.85 71.36 -35.71
C ILE A 529 -7.13 71.43 -34.22
N SER A 530 -6.08 71.66 -33.43
CA SER A 530 -6.17 71.82 -31.98
C SER A 530 -6.19 73.27 -31.54
N GLU A 531 -5.63 74.19 -32.35
CA GLU A 531 -5.63 75.62 -32.04
C GLU A 531 -5.52 76.48 -33.30
N VAL A 532 -6.18 77.64 -33.30
CA VAL A 532 -5.97 78.72 -34.27
C VAL A 532 -5.58 79.98 -33.50
N LYS A 533 -4.56 80.70 -33.95
CA LYS A 533 -4.11 81.96 -33.37
C LYS A 533 -4.21 83.09 -34.39
N ARG A 534 -4.82 84.19 -34.00
CA ARG A 534 -4.91 85.44 -34.75
C ARG A 534 -4.23 86.54 -33.96
N ASP A 535 -3.24 87.19 -34.56
CA ASP A 535 -2.45 88.24 -33.90
C ASP A 535 -1.90 87.80 -32.52
N GLY A 536 -1.46 86.54 -32.43
CA GLY A 536 -0.94 85.94 -31.20
C GLY A 536 -1.99 85.54 -30.15
N LYS A 537 -3.29 85.71 -30.41
CA LYS A 537 -4.37 85.30 -29.51
C LYS A 537 -5.13 84.09 -30.05
N THR A 538 -5.49 83.17 -29.16
CA THR A 538 -6.30 81.99 -29.51
C THR A 538 -7.69 82.40 -30.00
N VAL A 539 -8.11 81.81 -31.11
CA VAL A 539 -9.45 81.90 -31.68
C VAL A 539 -10.25 80.71 -31.20
N GLU A 540 -11.46 80.95 -30.69
CA GLU A 540 -12.37 79.90 -30.26
C GLU A 540 -12.81 79.05 -31.47
N ILE A 541 -12.60 77.74 -31.36
CA ILE A 541 -13.01 76.73 -32.34
C ILE A 541 -13.70 75.59 -31.59
N ASP A 542 -14.60 74.88 -32.28
CA ASP A 542 -15.16 73.64 -31.77
C ASP A 542 -14.05 72.63 -31.45
N ASP A 543 -14.25 71.77 -30.43
CA ASP A 543 -13.38 70.61 -30.21
C ASP A 543 -13.45 69.64 -31.39
N ARG A 544 -12.28 69.19 -31.84
CA ARG A 544 -12.06 68.32 -32.99
C ARG A 544 -11.24 67.08 -32.64
N THR A 545 -11.04 66.83 -31.35
CA THR A 545 -10.36 65.64 -30.88
C THR A 545 -11.14 64.40 -31.33
N PRO A 546 -10.48 63.38 -31.91
CA PRO A 546 -11.10 62.11 -32.26
C PRO A 546 -11.80 61.47 -31.07
N VAL A 547 -13.08 61.16 -31.21
CA VAL A 547 -13.89 60.49 -30.18
C VAL A 547 -13.94 59.00 -30.47
N ILE A 548 -13.49 58.20 -29.49
CA ILE A 548 -13.67 56.75 -29.47
C ILE A 548 -14.93 56.41 -28.68
N ASN A 549 -15.83 55.63 -29.28
CA ASN A 549 -17.09 55.22 -28.67
C ASN A 549 -17.43 53.75 -29.01
N ALA A 550 -18.60 53.27 -28.57
CA ALA A 550 -19.03 51.90 -28.86
C ALA A 550 -19.12 51.57 -30.36
N ALA A 551 -19.43 52.55 -31.21
CA ALA A 551 -19.44 52.37 -32.66
C ALA A 551 -18.02 52.23 -33.23
N SER A 552 -16.99 52.80 -32.57
CA SER A 552 -15.58 52.60 -32.94
C SER A 552 -15.18 51.13 -32.88
N ALA A 553 -15.53 50.43 -31.80
CA ALA A 553 -15.28 48.99 -31.65
C ALA A 553 -16.11 48.14 -32.63
N SER A 554 -17.33 48.57 -32.94
CA SER A 554 -18.19 47.88 -33.90
C SER A 554 -17.65 47.99 -35.33
N GLU A 555 -17.08 49.15 -35.68
CA GLU A 555 -16.39 49.37 -36.95
C GLU A 555 -15.18 48.44 -37.07
N TYR A 556 -14.36 48.34 -36.01
CA TYR A 556 -13.22 47.42 -35.99
C TYR A 556 -13.65 45.96 -36.22
N LEU A 557 -14.70 45.50 -35.56
CA LEU A 557 -15.21 44.13 -35.75
C LEU A 557 -15.69 43.87 -37.18
N SER A 558 -16.13 44.90 -37.89
CA SER A 558 -16.70 44.77 -39.23
C SER A 558 -15.66 44.93 -40.34
N ASN A 559 -14.75 45.90 -40.16
CA ASN A 559 -13.85 46.40 -41.20
C ASN A 559 -12.38 46.29 -40.83
N LYS A 560 -12.06 45.80 -39.62
CA LYS A 560 -10.70 45.66 -39.09
C LYS A 560 -9.93 46.97 -38.87
N THR A 561 -10.63 48.10 -38.88
CA THR A 561 -10.13 49.42 -38.47
C THR A 561 -11.17 50.11 -37.60
N ALA A 562 -10.75 50.84 -36.57
CA ALA A 562 -11.64 51.50 -35.63
C ALA A 562 -12.21 52.79 -36.23
N GLY A 563 -13.48 53.09 -35.90
CA GLY A 563 -14.10 54.37 -36.27
C GLY A 563 -13.62 55.51 -35.36
N TYR A 564 -13.21 56.65 -35.91
CA TYR A 564 -12.77 57.81 -35.14
C TYR A 564 -13.63 59.02 -35.48
N TYR A 565 -14.47 59.42 -34.52
CA TYR A 565 -15.52 60.39 -34.79
C TYR A 565 -15.05 61.80 -34.41
N HIS A 566 -14.88 62.68 -35.39
CA HIS A 566 -14.48 64.07 -35.18
C HIS A 566 -14.97 65.03 -36.27
N LYS A 567 -15.13 66.30 -35.89
CA LYS A 567 -15.56 67.35 -36.81
C LYS A 567 -14.43 67.67 -37.79
N LYS A 568 -14.71 67.54 -39.09
CA LYS A 568 -13.81 68.01 -40.15
C LYS A 568 -14.29 69.22 -40.93
N LYS A 569 -15.47 69.79 -40.64
CA LYS A 569 -15.96 71.00 -41.34
C LYS A 569 -14.91 72.13 -41.32
N ALA A 570 -14.69 72.76 -42.48
CA ALA A 570 -13.63 73.75 -42.64
C ALA A 570 -13.73 74.90 -41.62
N ILE A 571 -12.60 75.23 -41.00
CA ILE A 571 -12.49 76.36 -40.07
C ILE A 571 -12.17 77.62 -40.86
N THR A 572 -12.92 78.70 -40.64
CA THR A 572 -12.63 80.00 -41.26
C THR A 572 -11.42 80.65 -40.59
N VAL A 573 -10.40 80.95 -41.40
CA VAL A 573 -9.15 81.61 -40.98
C VAL A 573 -8.86 82.80 -41.88
N LYS A 574 -7.94 83.67 -41.46
CA LYS A 574 -7.50 84.85 -42.21
C LYS A 574 -6.04 84.70 -42.65
N PRO A 575 -5.62 85.40 -43.73
CA PRO A 575 -4.21 85.55 -44.04
C PRO A 575 -3.42 86.00 -42.80
N GLY A 576 -2.31 85.33 -42.49
CA GLY A 576 -1.49 85.58 -41.31
C GLY A 576 -1.85 84.76 -40.06
N ASP A 577 -3.04 84.14 -39.98
CA ASP A 577 -3.39 83.27 -38.84
C ASP A 577 -2.41 82.09 -38.74
N THR A 578 -2.09 81.69 -37.51
CA THR A 578 -1.28 80.50 -37.22
C THR A 578 -2.19 79.35 -36.75
N ILE A 579 -1.90 78.13 -37.18
CA ILE A 579 -2.75 76.95 -36.97
C ILE A 579 -1.89 75.83 -36.43
N ILE A 580 -2.31 75.26 -35.30
CA ILE A 580 -1.70 74.07 -34.72
C ILE A 580 -2.55 72.87 -35.09
N TYR A 581 -1.95 71.94 -35.82
CA TYR A 581 -2.51 70.62 -36.08
C TYR A 581 -1.92 69.61 -35.10
N THR A 582 -2.75 68.71 -34.61
CA THR A 582 -2.33 67.51 -33.88
C THR A 582 -2.51 66.30 -34.78
N LEU A 583 -1.44 65.51 -34.94
CA LEU A 583 -1.39 64.26 -35.67
C LEU A 583 -1.20 63.14 -34.65
N ARG A 584 -2.14 62.20 -34.59
CA ARG A 584 -2.17 61.13 -33.59
C ARG A 584 -2.18 59.77 -34.25
N VAL A 585 -1.24 58.93 -33.86
CA VAL A 585 -1.13 57.53 -34.27
C VAL A 585 -1.78 56.64 -33.22
N TYR A 586 -2.55 55.66 -33.66
CA TYR A 586 -3.19 54.61 -32.85
C TYR A 586 -2.67 53.25 -33.29
N ASN A 587 -2.43 52.35 -32.35
CA ASN A 587 -2.13 50.94 -32.63
C ASN A 587 -3.36 50.09 -32.30
N GLU A 588 -4.09 49.66 -33.32
CA GLU A 588 -5.36 48.97 -33.16
C GLU A 588 -5.20 47.45 -33.06
N GLY A 589 -4.03 46.94 -33.45
CA GLY A 589 -3.75 45.52 -33.57
C GLY A 589 -3.48 44.82 -32.24
N TYR A 590 -2.76 43.69 -32.31
CA TYR A 590 -2.40 42.82 -31.18
C TYR A 590 -0.90 42.83 -30.89
N ILE A 591 -0.11 43.57 -31.68
CA ILE A 591 1.35 43.64 -31.57
C ILE A 591 1.77 45.08 -31.26
N VAL A 592 2.70 45.25 -30.31
CA VAL A 592 3.31 46.56 -30.03
C VAL A 592 4.12 47.08 -31.23
N GLY A 593 4.02 48.37 -31.55
CA GLY A 593 4.71 48.92 -32.73
C GLY A 593 5.27 50.33 -32.57
N TYR A 594 5.75 50.85 -33.70
CA TYR A 594 6.47 52.11 -33.81
C TYR A 594 5.99 52.91 -35.02
N ALA A 595 5.75 54.21 -34.83
CA ALA A 595 5.61 55.20 -35.91
C ALA A 595 6.94 55.96 -36.07
N LYS A 596 7.77 55.55 -37.03
CA LYS A 596 9.13 56.06 -37.21
C LYS A 596 9.21 57.37 -37.95
N GLU A 597 8.31 57.62 -38.89
CA GLU A 597 8.25 58.87 -39.64
C GLU A 597 6.80 59.24 -39.93
N ILE A 598 6.46 60.52 -39.73
CA ILE A 598 5.19 61.11 -40.13
C ILE A 598 5.49 62.25 -41.10
N THR A 599 4.77 62.28 -42.22
CA THR A 599 4.88 63.34 -43.22
C THR A 599 3.60 64.15 -43.25
N ASP A 600 3.71 65.49 -43.29
CA ASP A 600 2.61 66.42 -43.49
C ASP A 600 2.82 67.17 -44.81
N TYR A 601 1.82 67.15 -45.68
CA TYR A 601 1.83 67.71 -47.01
C TYR A 601 1.07 69.03 -47.02
N LEU A 602 1.83 70.13 -46.91
CA LEU A 602 1.26 71.46 -46.78
C LEU A 602 0.76 71.97 -48.15
N PRO A 603 -0.52 72.41 -48.25
CA PRO A 603 -1.05 73.02 -49.47
C PRO A 603 -0.36 74.35 -49.73
N ALA A 604 -0.36 74.82 -50.98
CA ALA A 604 0.36 76.03 -51.40
C ALA A 604 -0.02 77.32 -50.64
N GLY A 605 -1.15 77.37 -49.93
CA GLY A 605 -1.59 78.50 -49.09
C GLY A 605 -1.17 78.43 -47.61
N LEU A 606 -0.49 77.36 -47.20
CA LEU A 606 0.11 77.22 -45.86
C LEU A 606 1.64 77.28 -45.96
N GLU A 607 2.26 77.88 -44.95
CA GLU A 607 3.72 77.92 -44.79
C GLU A 607 4.15 77.28 -43.48
N TYR A 608 5.28 76.58 -43.51
CA TYR A 608 5.92 76.04 -42.33
C TYR A 608 6.64 77.16 -41.55
N ILE A 609 6.41 77.23 -40.24
CA ILE A 609 7.06 78.24 -39.39
C ILE A 609 8.38 77.67 -38.84
N GLU A 610 9.50 78.00 -39.48
CA GLU A 610 10.83 77.47 -39.12
C GLU A 610 11.27 77.83 -37.69
N ASN A 611 10.82 78.98 -37.19
CA ASN A 611 11.14 79.45 -35.83
C ASN A 611 10.11 79.07 -34.76
N SER A 612 9.09 78.28 -35.09
CA SER A 612 8.12 77.79 -34.10
C SER A 612 8.79 76.87 -33.09
N GLN A 613 8.52 77.10 -31.80
CA GLN A 613 8.99 76.22 -30.73
C GLN A 613 8.35 74.83 -30.84
N ILE A 614 7.06 74.75 -31.17
CA ILE A 614 6.34 73.48 -31.38
C ILE A 614 7.02 72.68 -32.48
N ASN A 615 7.35 73.33 -33.60
CA ASN A 615 7.97 72.65 -34.72
C ASN A 615 9.37 72.11 -34.38
N LYS A 616 10.16 72.88 -33.63
CA LYS A 616 11.49 72.48 -33.15
C LYS A 616 11.40 71.32 -32.15
N ASP A 617 10.49 71.41 -31.17
CA ASP A 617 10.31 70.38 -30.12
C ASP A 617 9.81 69.06 -30.69
N ASN A 618 9.00 69.13 -31.75
CA ASN A 618 8.51 67.99 -32.52
C ASN A 618 9.38 67.66 -33.73
N LYS A 619 10.59 68.22 -33.86
CA LYS A 619 11.61 67.84 -34.85
C LYS A 619 11.12 67.84 -36.31
N TRP A 620 10.27 68.79 -36.67
CA TRP A 620 9.83 68.92 -38.05
C TRP A 620 10.95 69.46 -38.94
N THR A 621 11.08 68.89 -40.14
CA THR A 621 12.08 69.27 -41.14
C THR A 621 11.42 69.40 -42.50
N ILE A 622 11.84 70.41 -43.26
CA ILE A 622 11.32 70.66 -44.61
C ILE A 622 11.95 69.70 -45.61
N THR A 623 11.13 69.04 -46.42
CA THR A 623 11.54 68.27 -47.59
C THR A 623 10.83 68.85 -48.82
N LYS A 624 11.55 69.51 -49.74
CA LYS A 624 10.94 70.02 -50.97
C LYS A 624 10.73 68.88 -51.97
N ASN A 625 9.49 68.65 -52.38
CA ASN A 625 9.18 67.72 -53.47
C ASN A 625 9.35 68.42 -54.84
N ALA A 626 9.64 67.64 -55.89
CA ALA A 626 9.95 68.13 -57.25
C ALA A 626 8.76 68.78 -57.98
N ASP A 627 7.55 68.61 -57.44
CA ASP A 627 6.25 69.10 -57.93
C ASP A 627 5.81 70.42 -57.27
N GLY A 628 6.61 70.97 -56.35
CA GLY A 628 6.32 72.25 -55.69
C GLY A 628 5.45 72.17 -54.44
N VAL A 629 5.02 70.96 -54.02
CA VAL A 629 4.35 70.74 -52.73
C VAL A 629 5.38 70.76 -51.60
N LEU A 630 5.08 71.48 -50.52
CA LEU A 630 5.94 71.54 -49.34
C LEU A 630 5.60 70.38 -48.41
N ALA A 631 6.40 69.31 -48.45
CA ALA A 631 6.31 68.25 -47.46
C ALA A 631 7.19 68.58 -46.25
N VAL A 632 6.70 68.31 -45.06
CA VAL A 632 7.47 68.40 -43.82
C VAL A 632 7.41 67.05 -43.12
N LYS A 633 8.52 66.66 -42.50
CA LYS A 633 8.68 65.33 -41.89
C LYS A 633 9.13 65.43 -40.45
N THR A 634 8.65 64.51 -39.61
CA THR A 634 9.13 64.34 -38.23
C THR A 634 9.42 62.88 -37.93
N ASP A 635 10.49 62.66 -37.16
CA ASP A 635 10.88 61.38 -36.59
C ASP A 635 10.68 61.33 -35.07
N LYS A 636 9.88 62.25 -34.51
CA LYS A 636 9.72 62.46 -33.06
C LYS A 636 9.32 61.19 -32.31
N LEU A 637 8.50 60.33 -32.92
CA LEU A 637 7.97 59.11 -32.32
C LEU A 637 8.81 57.85 -32.60
N LYS A 638 9.94 57.94 -33.31
CA LYS A 638 10.68 56.77 -33.82
C LYS A 638 11.17 55.76 -32.79
N SER A 639 11.29 56.17 -31.54
CA SER A 639 11.75 55.33 -30.42
C SER A 639 10.66 55.08 -29.39
N GLU A 640 9.44 55.58 -29.63
CA GLU A 640 8.30 55.40 -28.75
C GLU A 640 7.56 54.12 -29.11
N LEU A 641 7.39 53.23 -28.13
CA LEU A 641 6.50 52.08 -28.27
C LEU A 641 5.05 52.55 -28.16
N ILE A 642 4.21 52.07 -29.07
CA ILE A 642 2.77 52.25 -29.05
C ILE A 642 2.15 50.89 -28.71
N PRO A 643 1.66 50.67 -27.47
CA PRO A 643 0.97 49.45 -27.07
C PRO A 643 -0.22 49.12 -27.98
N PRO A 644 -0.52 47.83 -28.22
CA PRO A 644 -1.69 47.45 -29.00
C PRO A 644 -2.99 47.71 -28.24
N ALA A 645 -4.05 48.04 -28.98
CA ALA A 645 -5.41 48.03 -28.44
C ALA A 645 -5.91 46.60 -28.19
N ASN A 646 -5.33 45.57 -28.82
CA ASN A 646 -5.86 44.19 -28.85
C ASN A 646 -7.21 44.13 -29.60
N GLY A 647 -7.28 44.83 -30.73
CA GLY A 647 -8.45 44.92 -31.58
C GLY A 647 -9.65 45.59 -30.91
N GLY A 648 -10.84 45.24 -31.39
CA GLY A 648 -12.10 45.87 -30.95
C GLY A 648 -12.37 45.73 -29.44
N GLU A 649 -11.81 44.72 -28.77
CA GLU A 649 -11.99 44.54 -27.32
C GLU A 649 -11.31 45.65 -26.51
N GLY A 650 -10.06 46.02 -26.81
CA GLY A 650 -9.44 47.12 -26.07
C GLY A 650 -9.89 48.50 -26.50
N VAL A 651 -10.35 48.68 -27.75
CA VAL A 651 -11.09 49.89 -28.16
C VAL A 651 -12.34 50.04 -27.29
N LEU A 652 -13.12 48.97 -27.12
CA LEU A 652 -14.30 48.96 -26.26
C LEU A 652 -13.95 49.15 -24.77
N SER A 653 -12.84 48.55 -24.32
CA SER A 653 -12.35 48.69 -22.95
C SER A 653 -12.00 50.13 -22.62
N TYR A 654 -11.26 50.81 -23.50
CA TYR A 654 -10.95 52.23 -23.35
C TYR A 654 -12.22 53.09 -23.28
N TYR A 655 -13.21 52.82 -24.15
CA TYR A 655 -14.50 53.51 -24.07
C TYR A 655 -15.20 53.28 -22.72
N ALA A 656 -15.20 52.05 -22.20
CA ALA A 656 -15.76 51.74 -20.90
C ALA A 656 -15.04 52.47 -19.75
N GLU A 657 -13.71 52.63 -19.84
CA GLU A 657 -12.93 53.41 -18.88
C GLU A 657 -13.31 54.89 -18.88
N LEU A 658 -13.52 55.49 -20.06
CA LEU A 658 -14.02 56.87 -20.17
C LEU A 658 -15.38 57.05 -19.49
N GLN A 659 -16.28 56.07 -19.65
CA GLN A 659 -17.60 56.10 -18.99
C GLN A 659 -17.51 55.92 -17.47
N SER A 660 -16.47 55.26 -16.98
CA SER A 660 -16.26 55.04 -15.54
C SER A 660 -15.77 56.28 -14.78
N GLY A 661 -15.52 57.41 -15.47
CA GLY A 661 -15.12 58.67 -14.85
C GLY A 661 -13.65 58.71 -14.41
N LYS A 662 -12.81 57.78 -14.87
CA LYS A 662 -11.35 57.89 -14.72
C LYS A 662 -10.85 59.08 -15.55
N ASP A 663 -9.95 59.89 -14.99
CA ASP A 663 -9.34 61.04 -15.68
C ASP A 663 -8.28 60.56 -16.71
N ILE A 664 -8.73 59.79 -17.70
CA ILE A 664 -7.90 59.26 -18.80
C ILE A 664 -8.17 60.13 -20.02
N LYS A 665 -7.28 61.10 -20.26
CA LYS A 665 -7.42 61.98 -21.43
C LYS A 665 -7.04 61.30 -22.75
N GLU A 666 -6.16 60.30 -22.72
CA GLU A 666 -5.57 59.73 -23.93
C GLU A 666 -5.52 58.18 -23.91
N PRO A 667 -5.84 57.50 -25.02
CA PRO A 667 -5.74 56.05 -25.08
C PRO A 667 -4.28 55.61 -25.01
N SER A 668 -4.01 54.59 -24.19
CA SER A 668 -2.67 54.03 -23.98
C SER A 668 -2.05 53.48 -25.26
N PHE A 669 -2.88 53.09 -26.21
CA PHE A 669 -2.52 52.61 -27.54
C PHE A 669 -2.34 53.76 -28.56
N SER A 670 -2.07 54.98 -28.11
CA SER A 670 -1.86 56.13 -29.01
C SER A 670 -0.70 57.04 -28.62
N LYS A 671 -0.16 57.77 -29.60
CA LYS A 671 0.84 58.83 -29.44
C LYS A 671 0.54 59.97 -30.41
N ALA A 672 0.84 61.21 -30.03
CA ALA A 672 0.57 62.38 -30.87
C ALA A 672 1.79 63.29 -31.02
N VAL A 673 1.83 64.02 -32.14
CA VAL A 673 2.78 65.09 -32.44
C VAL A 673 2.03 66.30 -32.97
N GLN A 674 2.54 67.50 -32.71
CA GLN A 674 1.93 68.75 -33.17
C GLN A 674 2.80 69.45 -34.21
N ILE A 675 2.15 70.16 -35.12
CA ILE A 675 2.79 71.03 -36.10
C ILE A 675 2.06 72.37 -36.17
N GLU A 676 2.84 73.45 -36.17
CA GLU A 676 2.37 74.82 -36.27
C GLU A 676 2.67 75.38 -37.67
N CYS A 677 1.62 75.76 -38.40
CA CYS A 677 1.69 76.32 -39.76
C CYS A 677 1.08 77.72 -39.78
N LYS A 678 1.50 78.58 -40.72
CA LYS A 678 0.91 79.90 -40.93
C LYS A 678 0.16 79.96 -42.25
N VAL A 679 -0.96 80.68 -42.26
CA VAL A 679 -1.69 81.00 -43.49
C VAL A 679 -0.94 82.12 -44.21
N LYS A 680 -0.59 81.91 -45.48
CA LYS A 680 0.18 82.91 -46.24
C LYS A 680 -0.56 84.24 -46.32
N GLU A 681 0.19 85.33 -46.16
CA GLU A 681 -0.35 86.69 -46.14
C GLU A 681 -0.81 87.20 -47.52
N ASP A 682 -0.32 86.58 -48.61
CA ASP A 682 -0.55 87.00 -49.99
C ASP A 682 -1.87 86.48 -50.60
N ILE A 683 -2.66 85.69 -49.87
CA ILE A 683 -3.94 85.14 -50.33
C ILE A 683 -4.98 86.27 -50.43
N GLN A 684 -5.36 86.63 -51.67
CA GLN A 684 -6.31 87.72 -51.98
C GLN A 684 -7.76 87.28 -52.13
N ASP A 685 -8.00 86.00 -52.44
CA ASP A 685 -9.33 85.45 -52.67
C ASP A 685 -9.70 84.39 -51.62
N SER A 686 -11.00 84.23 -51.39
CA SER A 686 -11.50 83.16 -50.51
C SER A 686 -11.09 81.79 -51.06
N LYS A 687 -10.33 80.99 -50.28
CA LYS A 687 -9.78 79.70 -50.73
C LYS A 687 -9.92 78.61 -49.68
N LEU A 688 -10.44 77.45 -50.08
CA LEU A 688 -10.41 76.23 -49.28
C LEU A 688 -9.02 75.58 -49.40
N LEU A 689 -8.39 75.25 -48.28
CA LEU A 689 -7.12 74.54 -48.22
C LEU A 689 -7.30 73.23 -47.48
N VAL A 690 -6.69 72.16 -48.00
CA VAL A 690 -6.66 70.82 -47.39
C VAL A 690 -5.23 70.48 -47.04
N ASN A 691 -5.00 70.10 -45.79
CA ASN A 691 -3.70 69.67 -45.28
C ASN A 691 -3.75 68.16 -45.02
N VAL A 692 -2.90 67.38 -45.69
CA VAL A 692 -2.92 65.91 -45.67
C VAL A 692 -1.67 65.39 -44.97
N ALA A 693 -1.79 64.40 -44.09
CA ALA A 693 -0.66 63.75 -43.45
C ALA A 693 -0.76 62.22 -43.55
N GLU A 694 0.38 61.53 -43.54
CA GLU A 694 0.47 60.08 -43.52
C GLU A 694 1.61 59.60 -42.60
N ILE A 695 1.53 58.36 -42.12
CA ILE A 695 2.66 57.67 -41.47
C ILE A 695 3.54 57.06 -42.57
N THR A 696 4.67 57.70 -42.87
CA THR A 696 5.54 57.29 -43.98
C THR A 696 6.50 56.15 -43.65
N ASN A 697 6.71 55.85 -42.37
CA ASN A 697 7.49 54.70 -41.92
C ASN A 697 6.96 54.17 -40.58
N TYR A 698 6.54 52.91 -40.53
CA TYR A 698 6.07 52.25 -39.32
C TYR A 698 6.19 50.72 -39.39
N GLY A 699 6.01 50.07 -38.24
CA GLY A 699 6.16 48.62 -38.11
C GLY A 699 6.36 48.15 -36.69
N TYR A 700 6.72 46.87 -36.52
CA TYR A 700 6.90 46.21 -35.23
C TYR A 700 8.17 45.36 -35.19
N ASN A 701 8.56 44.84 -34.03
CA ASN A 701 9.62 43.84 -33.93
C ASN A 701 9.01 42.43 -33.81
N ASP A 702 9.47 41.48 -34.62
CA ASP A 702 9.07 40.07 -34.49
C ASP A 702 9.57 39.43 -33.18
N GLU A 703 9.20 38.17 -32.93
CA GLU A 703 9.61 37.42 -31.73
C GLU A 703 11.13 37.25 -31.61
N GLN A 704 11.86 37.38 -32.71
CA GLN A 704 13.33 37.31 -32.76
C GLN A 704 13.98 38.69 -32.61
N GLY A 705 13.19 39.75 -32.51
CA GLY A 705 13.66 41.13 -32.37
C GLY A 705 14.00 41.81 -33.70
N ASN A 706 13.68 41.21 -34.85
CA ASN A 706 13.87 41.85 -36.16
C ASN A 706 12.76 42.86 -36.41
N TYR A 707 13.11 44.04 -36.89
CA TYR A 707 12.12 45.04 -37.28
C TYR A 707 11.45 44.66 -38.60
N ILE A 708 10.13 44.48 -38.54
CA ILE A 708 9.23 44.25 -39.67
C ILE A 708 8.58 45.59 -40.01
N GLU A 709 8.95 46.13 -41.17
CA GLU A 709 8.44 47.41 -41.69
C GLU A 709 7.17 47.19 -42.53
N SER A 710 6.18 48.07 -42.40
CA SER A 710 4.89 48.02 -43.12
C SER A 710 4.99 48.50 -44.57
N ASN A 711 6.04 48.06 -45.28
CA ASN A 711 6.34 48.43 -46.66
C ASN A 711 5.74 47.49 -47.72
N LYS A 712 4.91 46.52 -47.28
CA LYS A 712 4.27 45.49 -48.11
C LYS A 712 2.86 45.23 -47.61
N ASP A 713 1.99 44.85 -48.54
CA ASP A 713 0.61 44.42 -48.28
C ASP A 713 0.58 43.31 -47.22
N GLY A 714 -0.30 43.46 -46.23
CA GLY A 714 -0.58 42.46 -45.20
C GLY A 714 0.41 42.40 -44.03
N VAL A 715 1.37 43.35 -43.95
CA VAL A 715 2.14 43.57 -42.71
C VAL A 715 1.32 44.37 -41.71
N ASP A 716 0.74 45.47 -42.18
CA ASP A 716 -0.39 46.14 -41.54
C ASP A 716 -1.69 45.56 -42.12
N ILE A 717 -2.78 45.53 -41.34
CA ILE A 717 -4.02 44.84 -41.73
C ILE A 717 -4.65 45.47 -42.97
N ASP A 718 -4.68 46.80 -43.06
CA ASP A 718 -5.38 47.50 -44.13
C ASP A 718 -4.60 48.70 -44.73
N SER A 719 -3.41 48.99 -44.22
CA SER A 719 -2.53 50.08 -44.68
C SER A 719 -1.18 49.63 -45.27
N GLU A 720 -0.54 50.53 -46.02
CA GLU A 720 0.83 50.37 -46.55
C GLU A 720 1.54 51.72 -46.49
N GLN A 721 2.74 51.78 -45.91
CA GLN A 721 3.42 53.06 -45.69
C GLN A 721 3.71 53.84 -46.99
N ASN A 722 3.73 55.18 -46.88
CA ASN A 722 4.24 56.12 -47.90
C ASN A 722 3.52 56.03 -49.24
N ASN A 723 2.19 56.01 -49.21
CA ASN A 723 1.38 55.60 -50.34
C ASN A 723 0.28 56.59 -50.75
N VAL A 724 -0.02 57.61 -49.93
CA VAL A 724 -1.21 58.47 -50.07
C VAL A 724 -1.33 59.12 -51.45
N PHE A 725 -0.18 59.46 -52.07
CA PHE A 725 -0.08 60.04 -53.42
C PHE A 725 0.63 59.14 -54.44
N LYS A 726 0.93 57.88 -54.08
CA LYS A 726 1.72 56.96 -54.93
C LYS A 726 0.97 55.71 -55.35
N LYS A 727 -0.06 55.31 -54.61
CA LYS A 727 -0.75 54.02 -54.82
C LYS A 727 -1.93 54.11 -55.78
N LYS A 728 -2.73 55.18 -55.72
CA LYS A 728 -3.95 55.33 -56.54
C LYS A 728 -3.70 56.24 -57.74
N ASP A 729 -4.03 55.75 -58.95
CA ASP A 729 -3.82 56.48 -60.21
C ASP A 729 -4.57 57.82 -60.29
N ASN A 730 -5.66 57.97 -59.54
CA ASN A 730 -6.50 59.16 -59.51
C ASN A 730 -6.22 60.12 -58.34
N ILE A 731 -5.21 59.83 -57.50
CA ILE A 731 -4.82 60.67 -56.35
C ILE A 731 -3.30 60.79 -56.29
N LYS A 732 -2.77 61.83 -56.93
CA LYS A 732 -1.33 62.09 -57.07
C LYS A 732 -0.86 63.34 -56.33
N ASN A 733 -1.80 64.16 -55.84
CA ASN A 733 -1.53 65.41 -55.14
C ASN A 733 -2.73 65.80 -54.26
N ILE A 734 -2.57 66.87 -53.49
CA ILE A 734 -3.57 67.37 -52.53
C ILE A 734 -4.89 67.76 -53.22
N ASP A 735 -4.86 68.34 -54.42
CA ASP A 735 -6.07 68.76 -55.14
C ASP A 735 -6.89 67.54 -55.59
N GLU A 736 -6.21 66.52 -56.11
CA GLU A 736 -6.84 65.24 -56.47
C GLU A 736 -7.34 64.46 -55.24
N TYR A 737 -6.64 64.55 -54.10
CA TYR A 737 -7.10 63.99 -52.83
C TYR A 737 -8.39 64.69 -52.35
N TYR A 738 -8.46 66.01 -52.48
CA TYR A 738 -9.68 66.74 -52.16
C TYR A 738 -10.85 66.28 -53.04
N GLU A 739 -10.68 66.26 -54.36
CA GLU A 739 -11.76 65.95 -55.29
C GLU A 739 -12.23 64.49 -55.19
N ASN A 740 -11.31 63.55 -54.98
CA ASN A 740 -11.62 62.12 -55.02
C ASN A 740 -11.82 61.47 -53.64
N ASN A 741 -11.37 62.10 -52.54
CA ASN A 741 -11.55 61.57 -51.19
C ASN A 741 -12.40 62.49 -50.29
N VAL A 742 -12.00 63.76 -50.14
CA VAL A 742 -12.62 64.65 -49.15
C VAL A 742 -14.01 65.10 -49.56
N LYS A 743 -14.17 65.61 -50.79
CA LYS A 743 -15.41 66.19 -51.31
C LYS A 743 -16.57 65.19 -51.42
N PRO A 744 -16.36 63.91 -51.78
CA PRO A 744 -17.43 62.90 -51.72
C PRO A 744 -18.00 62.70 -50.32
N GLN A 745 -17.17 62.75 -49.28
CA GLN A 745 -17.57 62.49 -47.89
C GLN A 745 -18.49 63.58 -47.31
N ASP A 746 -18.49 64.80 -47.88
CA ASP A 746 -19.39 65.89 -47.46
C ASP A 746 -20.88 65.59 -47.66
N LYS A 747 -21.21 64.63 -48.54
CA LYS A 747 -22.60 64.22 -48.80
C LYS A 747 -23.14 63.24 -47.75
N GLU A 748 -22.27 62.60 -46.97
CA GLU A 748 -22.65 61.49 -46.11
C GLU A 748 -23.15 61.91 -44.72
N ASN A 749 -22.94 63.17 -44.32
CA ASN A 749 -23.31 63.73 -43.00
C ASN A 749 -22.92 62.82 -41.81
N LYS A 750 -21.75 62.19 -41.90
CA LYS A 750 -21.15 61.36 -40.84
C LYS A 750 -19.96 62.11 -40.23
N ASN A 751 -19.76 61.95 -38.93
CA ASN A 751 -18.61 62.51 -38.20
C ASN A 751 -17.36 61.60 -38.25
N ASP A 752 -17.40 60.48 -38.99
CA ASP A 752 -16.27 59.57 -39.21
C ASP A 752 -15.70 59.83 -40.61
N TYR A 753 -14.81 60.81 -40.71
CA TYR A 753 -14.13 61.14 -41.95
C TYR A 753 -12.91 60.24 -42.11
N LYS A 754 -12.73 59.65 -43.30
CA LYS A 754 -11.69 58.66 -43.57
C LYS A 754 -10.62 59.18 -44.52
N GLY A 755 -9.38 58.77 -44.26
CA GLY A 755 -8.28 58.87 -45.21
C GLY A 755 -8.47 57.96 -46.41
N ILE A 756 -7.42 57.78 -47.20
CA ILE A 756 -7.39 56.80 -48.30
C ILE A 756 -7.21 55.39 -47.77
N GLN A 757 -6.32 55.24 -46.81
CA GLN A 757 -6.23 54.15 -45.85
C GLN A 757 -6.29 54.77 -44.45
N ASP A 758 -6.12 53.97 -43.41
CA ASP A 758 -6.21 54.50 -42.05
C ASP A 758 -4.90 55.09 -41.53
N ASP A 759 -3.75 54.84 -42.18
CA ASP A 759 -2.46 55.46 -41.90
C ASP A 759 -2.30 56.91 -42.44
N ASP A 760 -3.31 57.42 -43.14
CA ASP A 760 -3.40 58.80 -43.61
C ASP A 760 -4.65 59.53 -43.12
N ASP A 761 -4.55 60.86 -42.98
CA ASP A 761 -5.69 61.69 -42.65
C ASP A 761 -5.50 63.16 -43.07
N PHE A 762 -6.59 63.91 -43.14
CA PHE A 762 -6.59 65.28 -43.64
C PHE A 762 -7.28 66.27 -42.70
N GLU A 763 -7.07 67.56 -42.93
CA GLU A 763 -7.84 68.61 -42.26
C GLU A 763 -8.01 69.83 -43.18
N ARG A 764 -9.03 70.67 -42.94
CA ARG A 764 -9.41 71.71 -43.90
C ARG A 764 -9.72 73.05 -43.27
N ILE A 765 -9.34 74.11 -43.97
CA ILE A 765 -9.54 75.50 -43.57
C ILE A 765 -10.06 76.32 -44.74
N LEU A 766 -10.90 77.30 -44.44
CA LEU A 766 -11.39 78.28 -45.42
C LEU A 766 -10.72 79.61 -45.13
N VAL A 767 -9.80 80.03 -45.99
CA VAL A 767 -9.15 81.33 -45.88
C VAL A 767 -10.11 82.40 -46.40
N GLN A 768 -10.45 83.38 -45.57
CA GLN A 768 -11.26 84.54 -45.93
C GLN A 768 -10.48 85.84 -45.67
N PRO A 769 -10.00 86.52 -46.72
CA PRO A 769 -9.33 87.81 -46.60
C PRO A 769 -10.25 88.88 -46.01
N ASN A 770 -9.70 89.87 -45.30
CA ASN A 770 -10.48 91.03 -44.87
C ASN A 770 -10.88 91.84 -46.11
N ILE A 771 -12.18 92.06 -46.31
CA ILE A 771 -12.68 92.91 -47.39
C ILE A 771 -12.37 94.37 -47.02
N THR A 772 -11.38 94.98 -47.65
CA THR A 772 -11.24 96.45 -47.65
C THR A 772 -12.19 96.99 -48.72
N PRO A 773 -13.20 97.84 -48.40
CA PRO A 773 -14.05 98.43 -49.43
C PRO A 773 -13.21 99.34 -50.36
N PRO A 774 -13.54 99.45 -51.66
CA PRO A 774 -12.80 100.31 -52.59
C PRO A 774 -12.82 101.76 -52.09
N GLY A 775 -11.64 102.38 -51.99
CA GLY A 775 -11.47 103.75 -51.49
C GLY A 775 -12.22 104.80 -52.32
N GLU A 776 -12.87 105.73 -51.65
CA GLU A 776 -13.21 107.04 -52.20
C GLU A 776 -11.92 107.80 -52.59
N PRO A 777 -11.89 108.50 -53.73
CA PRO A 777 -10.70 109.21 -54.19
C PRO A 777 -10.39 110.44 -53.33
N GLU A 778 -9.11 110.63 -52.98
CA GLU A 778 -8.60 111.87 -52.43
C GLU A 778 -8.87 113.05 -53.39
N ILE A 779 -9.58 114.06 -52.90
CA ILE A 779 -9.62 115.39 -53.51
C ILE A 779 -8.38 116.13 -53.03
N GLN A 780 -7.47 116.46 -53.95
CA GLN A 780 -6.47 117.49 -53.71
C GLN A 780 -7.15 118.85 -53.54
N ILE A 781 -7.01 119.49 -52.37
CA ILE A 781 -6.46 120.85 -52.16
C ILE A 781 -5.85 120.93 -50.76
#